data_AF-A2F3S8-F1
#
_entry.id   AF-A2F3S8-F1
#
_cell.length_a   1.000
_cell.length_b   1.000
_cell.length_c   1.000
_cell.angle_alpha   90.00
_cell.angle_beta   90.00
_cell.angle_gamma   90.00
#
_symmetry.space_group_name_H-M   'P 1'
#
loop_
_entity.id
_entity.type
_entity.pdbx_description
1 polymer ?
#
loop_
_entity_poly.entity_id
_entity_poly.type
_entity_poly.pdbx_seq_one_letter_code
_entity_poly.pdbx_strand_id
1 'polypeptide(L)'
;MFYSPRIMFLADITLNWNSLSSMLITLCNGLLSMLTSASISITDSKISILFATLIITYLQLFLSVYLFVNVSFINRKIGSIYSGILFGCGAANIVNIIAVYKTINYTIIFFATILLVIASVPIFLMISNKIVQKALTRISFVDNENQKQVYNKADEFISDVKLTIEFCPLQVFSWTLYEFFLELEPRNNDLILLYCRLISAFPRYQYHLDDVAKFMNYSTLKLRRIYFLQLSHIIRHRHTTTTTEVISFFNDYDNQNRTLQLLTQKFWENVLSENRSAFWTTMLDYNKEIKNMEVLVRQAINDFENSPEVISQAIRVYQTVTFNFHQANKHSDELKLLMSGVPAHPDRALPNILSVFPMIGGISADVVQDIEISGHAIDMHDIDSDLMQRKEVVYDLLSHQKVGQIWLQVIYFILASVLLVVFGSVYISKLSSTVVNEITQTSDFMIEASTLLHVFSRYALFKSFNKGLYHTKDTPMSNSDETMKQISPNWYPEYLSKYDPSDTKMASLEYSLKKELGLTVEKLRELDQTRENVKVFNDRFLVEQFEPYNYTLNELMVNIFSYEKLDLTFLQMTKTAFTYLKDIIAEFADATDFTNTPLSINILMILTLLIDLLVYCLPMVLYYFLIHVQMEDICSMYFSLPMSEVKKIIGDQTKAKKENSLAMTLISSSDNKFLNFPMAIVQYTLCVACSLQLQAPTQ
;
A
#
# COMPACT_ATOMS: atom_id res chain seq x y z
N MET A 1 -1.68 -6.90 17.36
CA MET A 1 -2.20 -8.11 18.01
C MET A 1 -3.61 -8.32 17.50
N PHE A 2 -3.88 -9.38 16.73
CA PHE A 2 -5.20 -9.58 16.15
C PHE A 2 -6.13 -10.18 17.19
N TYR A 3 -6.85 -9.34 17.93
CA TYR A 3 -8.04 -9.74 18.68
C TYR A 3 -9.11 -10.13 17.65
N SER A 4 -9.12 -11.36 17.16
CA SER A 4 -10.18 -11.83 16.27
C SER A 4 -10.65 -13.19 16.71
N PRO A 5 -11.97 -13.41 16.87
CA PRO A 5 -12.50 -14.75 17.08
C PRO A 5 -12.13 -15.64 15.89
N ARG A 6 -11.58 -16.81 16.19
CA ARG A 6 -11.35 -17.89 15.21
C ARG A 6 -12.17 -19.11 15.60
N ILE A 7 -12.54 -19.96 14.65
CA ILE A 7 -13.20 -21.23 15.01
C ILE A 7 -12.21 -22.13 15.74
N MET A 8 -10.99 -22.28 15.22
CA MET A 8 -9.95 -23.08 15.89
C MET A 8 -9.32 -22.30 17.06
N PHE A 9 -9.09 -22.99 18.18
CA PHE A 9 -8.22 -22.49 19.24
C PHE A 9 -6.79 -22.31 18.69
N LEU A 10 -6.09 -21.27 19.12
CA LEU A 10 -4.65 -21.14 18.92
C LEU A 10 -4.00 -21.03 20.29
N ALA A 11 -2.71 -21.33 20.35
CA ALA A 11 -1.86 -21.00 21.48
C ALA A 11 -1.62 -19.47 21.60
N ASP A 12 -2.69 -18.66 21.46
CA ASP A 12 -2.68 -17.22 21.68
C ASP A 12 -3.59 -16.91 22.86
N ILE A 13 -2.99 -16.40 23.92
CA ILE A 13 -3.65 -16.16 25.18
C ILE A 13 -4.58 -14.93 25.14
N THR A 14 -4.58 -14.18 24.03
CA THR A 14 -5.41 -12.98 23.79
C THR A 14 -6.63 -13.22 22.91
N LEU A 15 -6.91 -14.48 22.54
CA LEU A 15 -8.09 -14.85 21.76
C LEU A 15 -9.40 -14.51 22.50
N ASN A 16 -10.40 -14.06 21.74
CA ASN A 16 -11.72 -13.70 22.26
C ASN A 16 -12.81 -14.71 21.89
N TRP A 17 -13.83 -14.81 22.74
CA TRP A 17 -15.01 -15.64 22.52
C TRP A 17 -15.93 -15.09 21.41
N ASN A 18 -16.13 -13.77 21.35
CA ASN A 18 -17.06 -13.12 20.43
C ASN A 18 -16.35 -12.07 19.55
N SER A 19 -16.93 -11.79 18.38
CA SER A 19 -16.40 -10.77 17.46
C SER A 19 -16.62 -9.35 17.95
N LEU A 20 -17.67 -9.15 18.75
CA LEU A 20 -18.03 -7.84 19.28
C LEU A 20 -16.97 -7.35 20.25
N SER A 21 -16.53 -8.17 21.22
CA SER A 21 -15.52 -7.72 22.19
C SER A 21 -14.17 -7.45 21.54
N SER A 22 -13.75 -8.22 20.52
CA SER A 22 -12.54 -7.90 19.75
C SER A 22 -12.61 -6.53 19.07
N MET A 23 -13.73 -6.24 18.40
CA MET A 23 -13.93 -4.96 17.73
C MET A 23 -13.93 -3.83 18.76
N LEU A 24 -14.60 -4.04 19.89
CA LEU A 24 -14.75 -3.06 20.96
C LEU A 24 -13.39 -2.80 21.65
N ILE A 25 -12.59 -3.82 21.94
CA ILE A 25 -11.21 -3.67 22.45
C ILE A 25 -10.36 -2.86 21.48
N THR A 26 -10.39 -3.18 20.19
CA THR A 26 -9.56 -2.52 19.18
C THR A 26 -9.97 -1.06 19.00
N LEU A 27 -11.28 -0.79 18.88
CA LEU A 27 -11.84 0.55 18.77
C LEU A 27 -11.50 1.37 20.02
N CYS A 28 -11.73 0.83 21.21
CA CYS A 28 -11.45 1.53 22.45
C CYS A 28 -9.97 1.79 22.64
N ASN A 29 -9.06 0.85 22.34
CA ASN A 29 -7.62 1.08 22.42
C ASN A 29 -7.18 2.18 21.42
N GLY A 30 -7.73 2.19 20.20
CA GLY A 30 -7.51 3.27 19.24
C GLY A 30 -7.98 4.63 19.77
N LEU A 31 -9.23 4.71 20.26
CA LEU A 31 -9.79 5.92 20.86
C LEU A 31 -9.00 6.39 22.09
N LEU A 32 -8.58 5.48 22.97
CA LEU A 32 -7.73 5.80 24.12
C LEU A 32 -6.39 6.37 23.66
N SER A 33 -5.73 5.77 22.68
CA SER A 33 -4.44 6.25 22.16
C SER A 33 -4.56 7.65 21.54
N MET A 34 -5.66 7.90 20.81
CA MET A 34 -5.96 9.19 20.20
C MET A 34 -6.25 10.24 21.28
N LEU A 35 -7.10 9.92 22.27
CA LEU A 35 -7.47 10.84 23.34
C LEU A 35 -6.30 11.14 24.28
N THR A 36 -5.45 10.15 24.57
CA THR A 36 -4.22 10.37 25.34
C THR A 36 -3.25 11.26 24.58
N SER A 37 -3.02 11.01 23.28
CA SER A 37 -2.19 11.87 22.44
C SER A 37 -2.74 13.31 22.35
N ALA A 38 -4.05 13.45 22.16
CA ALA A 38 -4.73 14.74 22.16
C ALA A 38 -4.58 15.46 23.50
N SER A 39 -4.70 14.75 24.62
CA SER A 39 -4.52 15.31 25.96
C SER A 39 -3.09 15.81 26.22
N ILE A 40 -2.08 15.21 25.57
CA ILE A 40 -0.69 15.63 25.65
C ILE A 40 -0.43 16.85 24.75
N SER A 41 -1.03 16.90 23.55
CA SER A 41 -0.83 18.01 22.60
C SER A 41 -1.55 19.30 22.98
N ILE A 42 -2.63 19.22 23.76
CA ILE A 42 -3.41 20.40 24.16
C ILE A 42 -2.79 20.98 25.43
N THR A 43 -1.85 21.92 25.28
CA THR A 43 -1.16 22.57 26.41
C THR A 43 -1.93 23.75 27.00
N ASP A 44 -2.79 24.39 26.22
CA ASP A 44 -3.22 25.77 26.53
C ASP A 44 -4.55 25.86 27.28
N SER A 45 -5.29 24.74 27.41
CA SER A 45 -6.66 24.71 27.91
C SER A 45 -6.87 23.63 28.98
N LYS A 46 -6.98 24.04 30.25
CA LYS A 46 -7.30 23.13 31.38
C LYS A 46 -8.64 22.40 31.19
N ILE A 47 -9.62 23.07 30.56
CA ILE A 47 -10.95 22.51 30.30
C ILE A 47 -10.87 21.38 29.28
N SER A 48 -10.05 21.53 28.24
CA SER A 48 -9.88 20.51 27.20
C SER A 48 -9.18 19.25 27.74
N ILE A 49 -8.16 19.42 28.59
CA ILE A 49 -7.48 18.30 29.27
C ILE A 49 -8.47 17.55 30.19
N LEU A 50 -9.29 18.29 30.94
CA LEU A 50 -10.30 17.70 31.82
C LEU A 50 -11.34 16.90 31.04
N PHE A 51 -11.85 17.46 29.94
CA PHE A 51 -12.84 16.78 29.11
C PHE A 51 -12.28 15.48 28.50
N ALA A 52 -11.05 15.52 27.98
CA ALA A 52 -10.38 14.35 27.44
C ALA A 52 -10.17 13.26 28.51
N THR A 53 -9.68 13.63 29.70
CA THR A 53 -9.44 12.69 30.81
C THR A 53 -10.73 12.09 31.38
N LEU A 54 -11.84 12.84 31.39
CA LEU A 54 -13.16 12.32 31.78
C LEU A 54 -13.68 11.27 30.79
N ILE A 55 -13.55 11.53 29.48
CA ILE A 55 -13.93 10.56 28.45
C ILE A 55 -13.08 9.29 28.55
N ILE A 56 -11.76 9.43 28.73
CA ILE A 56 -10.85 8.29 28.93
C ILE A 56 -11.28 7.46 30.14
N THR A 57 -11.58 8.13 31.26
CA THR A 57 -12.05 7.47 32.50
C THR A 57 -13.32 6.67 32.26
N TYR A 58 -14.33 7.28 31.64
CA TYR A 58 -15.60 6.62 31.36
C TYR A 58 -15.42 5.41 30.45
N LEU A 59 -14.67 5.56 29.35
CA LEU A 59 -14.41 4.48 28.42
C LEU A 59 -13.67 3.31 29.09
N GLN A 60 -12.64 3.59 29.91
CA GLN A 60 -11.87 2.56 30.61
C GLN A 60 -12.72 1.79 31.63
N LEU A 61 -13.49 2.49 32.47
CA LEU A 61 -14.35 1.86 33.46
C LEU A 61 -15.46 1.03 32.80
N PHE A 62 -16.16 1.60 31.80
CA PHE A 62 -17.19 0.89 31.06
C PHE A 62 -16.63 -0.36 30.37
N LEU A 63 -15.52 -0.21 29.64
CA LEU A 63 -14.87 -1.32 28.95
C LEU A 63 -14.43 -2.42 29.92
N SER A 64 -13.83 -2.04 31.06
CA SER A 64 -13.35 -3.02 32.04
C SER A 64 -14.47 -3.92 32.57
N VAL A 65 -15.62 -3.34 32.94
CA VAL A 65 -16.79 -4.06 33.43
C VAL A 65 -17.42 -4.87 32.31
N TYR A 66 -17.58 -4.29 31.13
CA TYR A 66 -18.14 -4.98 29.96
C TYR A 66 -17.32 -6.23 29.59
N LEU A 67 -15.99 -6.10 29.51
CA LEU A 67 -15.11 -7.23 29.14
C LEU A 67 -15.09 -8.32 30.21
N PHE A 68 -15.22 -7.93 31.48
CA PHE A 68 -15.27 -8.85 32.61
C PHE A 68 -16.58 -9.65 32.63
N VAL A 69 -17.72 -8.97 32.51
CA VAL A 69 -19.05 -9.59 32.57
C VAL A 69 -19.28 -10.52 31.38
N ASN A 70 -18.88 -10.10 30.16
CA ASN A 70 -19.10 -10.91 28.96
C ASN A 70 -18.05 -12.01 28.76
N VAL A 71 -17.09 -12.15 29.68
CA VAL A 71 -15.99 -13.13 29.58
C VAL A 71 -15.37 -13.06 28.18
N SER A 72 -14.81 -11.91 27.83
CA SER A 72 -14.46 -11.66 26.44
C SER A 72 -13.29 -12.51 25.96
N PHE A 73 -12.36 -12.85 26.86
CA PHE A 73 -11.15 -13.62 26.56
C PHE A 73 -11.35 -15.11 26.83
N ILE A 74 -10.70 -15.96 26.02
CA ILE A 74 -10.65 -17.42 26.22
C ILE A 74 -9.94 -17.77 27.53
N ASN A 75 -8.79 -17.15 27.79
CA ASN A 75 -8.12 -17.28 29.07
C ASN A 75 -8.74 -16.31 30.10
N ARG A 76 -9.54 -16.86 31.01
CA ARG A 76 -10.27 -16.08 32.02
C ARG A 76 -9.34 -15.31 32.96
N LYS A 77 -8.19 -15.88 33.35
CA LYS A 77 -7.23 -15.21 34.25
C LYS A 77 -6.71 -13.93 33.59
N ILE A 78 -6.33 -14.00 32.33
CA ILE A 78 -5.92 -12.82 31.56
C ILE A 78 -7.06 -11.84 31.37
N GLY A 79 -8.28 -12.30 31.06
CA GLY A 79 -9.43 -11.40 30.99
C GLY A 79 -9.68 -10.66 32.31
N SER A 80 -9.55 -11.35 33.45
CA SER A 80 -9.72 -10.75 34.78
C SER A 80 -8.58 -9.77 35.11
N ILE A 81 -7.33 -10.10 34.75
CA ILE A 81 -6.17 -9.21 34.92
C ILE A 81 -6.32 -7.98 34.03
N TYR A 82 -6.67 -8.15 32.75
CA TYR A 82 -6.83 -7.07 31.78
C TYR A 82 -7.96 -6.12 32.18
N SER A 83 -9.13 -6.66 32.55
CA SER A 83 -10.22 -5.86 33.10
C SER A 83 -9.82 -5.17 34.41
N GLY A 84 -9.10 -5.85 35.30
CA GLY A 84 -8.58 -5.24 36.52
C GLY A 84 -7.65 -4.06 36.23
N ILE A 85 -6.69 -4.21 35.31
CA ILE A 85 -5.78 -3.13 34.90
C ILE A 85 -6.55 -1.96 34.30
N LEU A 86 -7.47 -2.21 33.36
CA LEU A 86 -8.29 -1.16 32.76
C LEU A 86 -9.13 -0.41 33.80
N PHE A 87 -9.74 -1.14 34.73
CA PHE A 87 -10.50 -0.55 35.82
C PHE A 87 -9.61 0.32 36.71
N GLY A 88 -8.42 -0.19 37.06
CA GLY A 88 -7.43 0.52 37.86
C GLY A 88 -6.94 1.79 37.18
N CYS A 89 -6.68 1.76 35.87
CA CYS A 89 -6.31 2.93 35.07
C CYS A 89 -7.44 3.96 35.02
N GLY A 90 -8.69 3.51 34.84
CA GLY A 90 -9.87 4.38 34.89
C GLY A 90 -10.01 5.06 36.25
N ALA A 91 -9.89 4.29 37.33
CA ALA A 91 -9.94 4.82 38.70
C ALA A 91 -8.78 5.79 39.00
N ALA A 92 -7.57 5.52 38.50
CA ALA A 92 -6.44 6.42 38.63
C ALA A 92 -6.65 7.74 37.87
N ASN A 93 -7.32 7.71 36.73
CA ASN A 93 -7.66 8.93 36.01
C ASN A 93 -8.62 9.85 36.79
N ILE A 94 -9.46 9.30 37.67
CA ILE A 94 -10.25 10.11 38.62
C ILE A 94 -9.32 10.90 39.57
N VAL A 95 -8.25 10.27 40.05
CA VAL A 95 -7.24 10.95 40.89
C VAL A 95 -6.53 12.05 40.10
N ASN A 96 -6.21 11.80 38.83
CA ASN A 96 -5.63 12.82 37.94
C ASN A 96 -6.58 14.00 37.72
N ILE A 97 -7.88 13.77 37.54
CA ILE A 97 -8.89 14.83 37.42
C ILE A 97 -8.91 15.69 38.69
N ILE A 98 -8.83 15.09 39.87
CA ILE A 98 -8.78 15.82 41.15
C ILE A 98 -7.49 16.65 41.25
N ALA A 99 -6.36 16.12 40.78
CA ALA A 99 -5.07 16.79 40.78
C ALA A 99 -5.00 18.00 39.84
N VAL A 100 -5.83 18.08 38.80
CA VAL A 100 -5.95 19.28 37.96
C VAL A 100 -6.52 20.47 38.75
N TYR A 101 -7.38 20.21 39.74
CA TYR A 101 -8.01 21.25 40.56
C TYR A 101 -7.29 21.53 41.88
N LYS A 102 -6.60 20.54 42.45
CA LYS A 102 -5.83 20.70 43.69
C LYS A 102 -4.36 20.37 43.45
N THR A 103 -3.47 21.24 43.93
CA THR A 103 -2.02 21.01 43.93
C THR A 103 -1.68 19.84 44.86
N ILE A 104 -1.75 18.63 44.33
CA ILE A 104 -1.31 17.40 45.00
C ILE A 104 0.10 17.10 44.51
N ASN A 105 0.97 16.66 45.43
CA ASN A 105 2.33 16.25 45.06
C ASN A 105 2.27 15.07 44.07
N TYR A 106 2.92 15.21 42.91
CA TYR A 106 2.98 14.18 41.86
C TYR A 106 3.43 12.82 42.37
N THR A 107 4.29 12.79 43.40
CA THR A 107 4.73 11.55 44.06
C THR A 107 3.55 10.78 44.67
N ILE A 108 2.63 11.49 45.34
CA ILE A 108 1.44 10.89 45.95
C ILE A 108 0.50 10.36 44.88
N ILE A 109 0.30 11.11 43.78
CA ILE A 109 -0.55 10.70 42.65
C ILE A 109 0.02 9.44 41.99
N PHE A 110 1.34 9.39 41.80
CA PHE A 110 2.02 8.24 41.21
C PHE A 110 1.84 6.97 42.06
N PHE A 111 2.11 7.05 43.37
CA PHE A 111 1.90 5.90 44.27
C PHE A 111 0.42 5.49 44.39
N ALA A 112 -0.50 6.46 44.45
CA ALA A 112 -1.93 6.17 44.48
C ALA A 112 -2.40 5.46 43.21
N THR A 113 -1.87 5.85 42.05
CA THR A 113 -2.16 5.23 40.76
C THR A 113 -1.68 3.78 40.71
N ILE A 114 -0.44 3.53 41.12
CA ILE A 114 0.11 2.17 41.17
C ILE A 114 -0.70 1.30 42.14
N LEU A 115 -1.02 1.83 43.32
CA LEU A 115 -1.80 1.10 44.32
C LEU A 115 -3.19 0.71 43.80
N LEU A 116 -3.89 1.63 43.13
CA LEU A 116 -5.21 1.38 42.55
C LEU A 116 -5.17 0.30 41.47
N VAL A 117 -4.15 0.32 40.59
CA VAL A 117 -3.97 -0.70 39.54
C VAL A 117 -3.60 -2.06 40.12
N ILE A 118 -2.72 -2.10 41.12
CA ILE A 118 -2.33 -3.36 41.77
C ILE A 118 -3.50 -3.94 42.57
N ALA A 119 -4.30 -3.12 43.25
CA ALA A 119 -5.42 -3.57 44.07
C ALA A 119 -6.63 -4.05 43.24
N SER A 120 -6.85 -3.50 42.04
CA SER A 120 -7.98 -3.89 41.20
C SER A 120 -7.85 -5.33 40.65
N VAL A 121 -6.65 -5.78 40.32
CA VAL A 121 -6.39 -7.14 39.79
C VAL A 121 -6.86 -8.27 40.75
N PRO A 122 -6.44 -8.33 42.02
CA PRO A 122 -6.88 -9.39 42.94
C PRO A 122 -8.38 -9.31 43.23
N ILE A 123 -8.98 -8.12 43.29
CA ILE A 123 -10.44 -7.96 43.46
C ILE A 123 -11.18 -8.64 42.30
N PHE A 124 -10.79 -8.34 41.06
CA PHE A 124 -11.40 -8.95 39.88
C PHE A 124 -11.17 -10.46 39.84
N LEU A 125 -9.98 -10.96 40.22
CA LEU A 125 -9.71 -12.40 40.31
C LEU A 125 -10.59 -13.10 41.37
N MET A 126 -10.78 -12.49 42.55
CA MET A 126 -11.64 -13.05 43.60
C MET A 126 -13.12 -13.09 43.17
N ILE A 127 -13.61 -12.02 42.52
CA ILE A 127 -14.98 -11.98 41.99
C ILE A 127 -15.16 -13.03 40.89
N SER A 128 -14.19 -13.14 39.98
CA SER A 128 -14.17 -14.12 38.89
C SER A 128 -14.29 -15.54 39.43
N ASN A 129 -13.49 -15.91 40.44
CA ASN A 129 -13.54 -17.23 41.06
C ASN A 129 -14.90 -17.54 41.71
N LYS A 130 -15.54 -16.57 42.37
CA LYS A 130 -16.89 -16.76 42.94
C LYS A 130 -17.96 -16.96 41.87
N ILE A 131 -17.88 -16.22 40.76
CA ILE A 131 -18.82 -16.36 39.62
C ILE A 131 -18.68 -17.75 39.00
N VAL A 132 -17.44 -18.20 38.80
CA VAL A 132 -17.12 -19.51 38.25
C VAL A 132 -17.64 -20.64 39.13
N GLN A 133 -17.45 -20.57 40.45
CA GLN A 133 -17.97 -21.59 41.36
C GLN A 133 -19.49 -21.73 41.23
N LYS A 134 -20.21 -20.61 41.13
CA LYS A 134 -21.67 -20.63 40.89
C LYS A 134 -22.02 -21.25 39.54
N ALA A 135 -21.34 -20.85 38.47
CA ALA A 135 -21.55 -21.41 37.13
C ALA A 135 -21.28 -22.93 37.09
N LEU A 136 -20.20 -23.38 37.74
CA LEU A 136 -19.82 -24.79 37.79
C LEU A 136 -20.86 -25.62 38.56
N THR A 137 -21.38 -25.10 39.67
CA THR A 137 -22.51 -25.76 40.36
C THR A 137 -23.73 -25.87 39.45
N ARG A 138 -24.11 -24.79 38.73
CA ARG A 138 -25.26 -24.83 37.81
C ARG A 138 -25.08 -25.89 36.72
N ILE A 139 -23.94 -25.90 36.03
CA ILE A 139 -23.66 -26.90 34.98
C ILE A 139 -23.68 -28.32 35.53
N SER A 140 -23.14 -28.55 36.74
CA SER A 140 -23.14 -29.89 37.34
C SER A 140 -24.53 -30.39 37.75
N PHE A 141 -25.50 -29.49 37.95
CA PHE A 141 -26.90 -29.84 38.25
C PHE A 141 -27.76 -30.06 36.99
N VAL A 142 -27.21 -29.82 35.80
CA VAL A 142 -27.93 -30.06 34.55
C VAL A 142 -27.84 -31.52 34.15
N ASP A 143 -28.92 -32.24 34.40
CA ASP A 143 -29.21 -33.53 33.78
C ASP A 143 -30.12 -33.34 32.55
N ASN A 144 -30.16 -34.35 31.66
CA ASN A 144 -30.94 -34.30 30.43
C ASN A 144 -32.44 -34.00 30.64
N GLU A 145 -32.99 -34.29 31.80
CA GLU A 145 -34.41 -34.06 32.13
C GLU A 145 -34.69 -32.66 32.71
N ASN A 146 -33.68 -32.01 33.32
CA ASN A 146 -33.85 -30.76 34.08
C ASN A 146 -33.33 -29.51 33.33
N GLN A 147 -32.99 -29.64 32.05
CA GLN A 147 -32.33 -28.60 31.26
C GLN A 147 -33.09 -27.25 31.24
N LYS A 148 -34.42 -27.27 31.01
CA LYS A 148 -35.26 -26.05 31.03
C LYS A 148 -35.47 -25.46 32.42
N GLN A 149 -35.30 -26.24 33.47
CA GLN A 149 -35.48 -25.77 34.84
C GLN A 149 -34.24 -25.00 35.34
N VAL A 150 -33.06 -25.38 34.86
CA VAL A 150 -31.79 -24.75 35.26
C VAL A 150 -31.44 -23.54 34.41
N TYR A 151 -31.70 -23.60 33.09
CA TYR A 151 -31.41 -22.51 32.16
C TYR A 151 -32.70 -22.05 31.46
N ASN A 152 -33.02 -20.77 31.65
CA ASN A 152 -34.20 -20.18 31.02
C ASN A 152 -33.93 -19.72 29.58
N LYS A 153 -32.66 -19.44 29.26
CA LYS A 153 -32.21 -18.91 27.96
C LYS A 153 -30.86 -19.52 27.57
N ALA A 154 -30.61 -19.63 26.26
CA ALA A 154 -29.33 -20.11 25.75
C ALA A 154 -28.14 -19.22 26.20
N ASP A 155 -28.34 -17.91 26.35
CA ASP A 155 -27.30 -16.96 26.77
C ASP A 155 -26.73 -17.28 28.17
N GLU A 156 -27.57 -17.77 29.08
CA GLU A 156 -27.14 -18.16 30.43
C GLU A 156 -26.25 -19.41 30.38
N PHE A 157 -26.63 -20.39 29.56
CA PHE A 157 -25.84 -21.59 29.30
C PHE A 157 -24.50 -21.24 28.65
N ILE A 158 -24.51 -20.43 27.59
CA ILE A 158 -23.29 -19.97 26.88
C ILE A 158 -22.32 -19.28 27.86
N SER A 159 -22.84 -18.41 28.72
CA SER A 159 -22.04 -17.69 29.72
C SER A 159 -21.38 -18.67 30.69
N ASP A 160 -22.14 -19.63 31.22
CA ASP A 160 -21.62 -20.63 32.14
C ASP A 160 -20.58 -21.56 31.48
N VAL A 161 -20.77 -21.95 30.22
CA VAL A 161 -19.77 -22.72 29.47
C VAL A 161 -18.47 -21.93 29.33
N LYS A 162 -18.54 -20.68 28.88
CA LYS A 162 -17.35 -19.80 28.75
C LYS A 162 -16.61 -19.61 30.08
N LEU A 163 -17.35 -19.56 31.20
CA LEU A 163 -16.78 -19.41 32.54
C LEU A 163 -16.10 -20.67 33.06
N THR A 164 -16.64 -21.85 32.72
CA THR A 164 -16.28 -23.12 33.37
C THR A 164 -15.38 -24.03 32.54
N ILE A 165 -15.21 -23.76 31.24
CA ILE A 165 -14.48 -24.67 30.34
C ILE A 165 -13.03 -24.95 30.75
N GLU A 166 -12.36 -24.02 31.45
CA GLU A 166 -11.01 -24.22 32.03
C GLU A 166 -10.97 -25.40 33.04
N PHE A 167 -12.10 -25.72 33.67
CA PHE A 167 -12.25 -26.84 34.62
C PHE A 167 -12.84 -28.09 33.99
N CYS A 168 -13.22 -28.03 32.71
CA CYS A 168 -13.66 -29.16 31.90
C CYS A 168 -14.77 -30.03 32.53
N PRO A 169 -15.91 -29.47 32.95
CA PRO A 169 -17.02 -30.30 33.42
C PRO A 169 -17.51 -31.22 32.29
N LEU A 170 -17.74 -32.50 32.58
CA LEU A 170 -18.10 -33.52 31.57
C LEU A 170 -19.35 -33.14 30.76
N GLN A 171 -20.31 -32.46 31.39
CA GLN A 171 -21.56 -32.00 30.79
C GLN A 171 -21.33 -31.02 29.63
N VAL A 172 -20.22 -30.27 29.62
CA VAL A 172 -19.88 -29.33 28.53
C VAL A 172 -19.52 -30.05 27.23
N PHE A 173 -19.16 -31.34 27.30
CA PHE A 173 -18.76 -32.17 26.15
C PHE A 173 -19.80 -33.24 25.79
N SER A 174 -21.02 -33.19 26.37
CA SER A 174 -22.08 -34.15 26.01
C SER A 174 -22.71 -33.86 24.63
N TRP A 175 -22.48 -32.66 24.08
CA TRP A 175 -23.03 -32.11 22.83
C TRP A 175 -24.57 -31.96 22.77
N THR A 176 -25.32 -32.85 23.43
CA THR A 176 -26.77 -32.87 23.55
C THR A 176 -27.37 -31.54 24.03
N LEU A 177 -26.71 -30.86 24.97
CA LEU A 177 -27.15 -29.56 25.48
C LEU A 177 -27.09 -28.46 24.41
N TYR A 178 -26.09 -28.48 23.53
CA TYR A 178 -25.96 -27.50 22.46
C TYR A 178 -27.01 -27.72 21.39
N GLU A 179 -27.25 -28.97 21.02
CA GLU A 179 -28.28 -29.35 20.05
C GLU A 179 -29.67 -28.94 20.55
N PHE A 180 -29.99 -29.23 21.82
CA PHE A 180 -31.23 -28.80 22.45
C PHE A 180 -31.45 -27.28 22.41
N PHE A 181 -30.44 -26.48 22.80
CA PHE A 181 -30.58 -25.02 22.76
C PHE A 181 -30.57 -24.46 21.34
N LEU A 182 -29.94 -25.13 20.37
CA LEU A 182 -30.01 -24.75 18.95
C LEU A 182 -31.37 -25.06 18.33
N GLU A 183 -32.04 -26.13 18.76
CA GLU A 183 -33.43 -26.40 18.35
C GLU A 183 -34.40 -25.35 18.90
N LEU A 184 -34.20 -24.91 20.15
CA LEU A 184 -35.02 -23.86 20.76
C LEU A 184 -34.75 -22.47 20.18
N GLU A 185 -33.47 -22.12 19.95
CA GLU A 185 -33.02 -20.82 19.46
C GLU A 185 -32.06 -20.95 18.26
N PRO A 186 -32.53 -21.36 17.07
CA PRO A 186 -31.68 -21.65 15.91
C PRO A 186 -30.96 -20.44 15.34
N ARG A 187 -31.34 -19.23 15.77
CA ARG A 187 -30.72 -17.96 15.36
C ARG A 187 -29.72 -17.41 16.39
N ASN A 188 -29.45 -18.14 17.48
CA ASN A 188 -28.48 -17.71 18.47
C ASN A 188 -27.05 -17.89 17.93
N ASN A 189 -26.52 -16.81 17.37
CA ASN A 189 -25.20 -16.75 16.74
C ASN A 189 -24.05 -17.09 17.71
N ASP A 190 -24.16 -16.70 18.97
CA ASP A 190 -23.12 -16.95 19.98
C ASP A 190 -23.09 -18.44 20.36
N LEU A 191 -24.26 -19.10 20.37
CA LEU A 191 -24.36 -20.54 20.59
C LEU A 191 -23.71 -21.32 19.43
N ILE A 192 -24.04 -20.96 18.18
CA ILE A 192 -23.48 -21.59 16.98
C ILE A 192 -21.95 -21.45 16.97
N LEU A 193 -21.43 -20.24 17.26
CA LEU A 193 -19.99 -19.99 17.26
C LEU A 193 -19.27 -20.75 18.38
N LEU A 194 -19.86 -20.79 19.58
CA LEU A 194 -19.32 -21.55 20.71
C LEU A 194 -19.29 -23.04 20.38
N TYR A 195 -20.42 -23.59 19.92
CA TYR A 195 -20.53 -25.01 19.60
C TYR A 195 -19.55 -25.42 18.50
N CYS A 196 -19.52 -24.67 17.41
CA CYS A 196 -18.57 -24.85 16.31
C CYS A 196 -17.12 -24.84 16.80
N ARG A 197 -16.74 -23.87 17.64
CA ARG A 197 -15.38 -23.76 18.18
C ARG A 197 -15.01 -24.96 19.06
N LEU A 198 -15.89 -25.41 19.95
CA LEU A 198 -15.62 -26.54 20.83
C LEU A 198 -15.51 -27.84 20.07
N ILE A 199 -16.45 -28.11 19.17
CA ILE A 199 -16.47 -29.37 18.43
C ILE A 199 -15.37 -29.42 17.36
N SER A 200 -14.97 -28.27 16.82
CA SER A 200 -13.81 -28.17 15.93
C SER A 200 -12.50 -28.53 16.60
N ALA A 201 -12.43 -28.67 17.93
CA ALA A 201 -11.22 -29.11 18.60
C ALA A 201 -11.05 -30.64 18.64
N PHE A 202 -12.12 -31.40 18.38
CA PHE A 202 -12.14 -32.84 18.53
C PHE A 202 -12.41 -33.52 17.17
N PRO A 203 -11.43 -34.23 16.59
CA PRO A 203 -11.58 -34.82 15.26
C PRO A 203 -12.69 -35.87 15.17
N ARG A 204 -12.87 -36.69 16.21
CA ARG A 204 -13.89 -37.77 16.27
C ARG A 204 -15.32 -37.30 15.99
N TYR A 205 -15.65 -36.05 16.31
CA TYR A 205 -17.01 -35.51 16.17
C TYR A 205 -17.23 -34.77 14.83
N GLN A 206 -16.56 -35.19 13.76
CA GLN A 206 -16.70 -34.59 12.43
C GLN A 206 -18.16 -34.52 11.95
N TYR A 207 -18.97 -35.56 12.22
CA TYR A 207 -20.39 -35.56 11.85
C TYR A 207 -21.17 -34.38 12.47
N HIS A 208 -20.95 -34.11 13.76
CA HIS A 208 -21.57 -32.96 14.41
C HIS A 208 -21.01 -31.63 13.89
N LEU A 209 -19.72 -31.58 13.52
CA LEU A 209 -19.12 -30.40 12.88
C LEU A 209 -19.80 -30.07 11.55
N ASP A 210 -20.13 -31.09 10.74
CA ASP A 210 -20.88 -30.95 9.50
C ASP A 210 -22.32 -30.46 9.74
N ASP A 211 -22.98 -30.98 10.78
CA ASP A 211 -24.32 -30.52 11.16
C ASP A 211 -24.32 -29.06 11.63
N VAL A 212 -23.33 -28.66 12.43
CA VAL A 212 -23.12 -27.25 12.83
C VAL A 212 -22.80 -26.36 11.63
N ALA A 213 -22.07 -26.87 10.63
CA ALA A 213 -21.82 -26.14 9.40
C ALA A 213 -23.13 -25.82 8.64
N LYS A 214 -24.10 -26.75 8.64
CA LYS A 214 -25.44 -26.51 8.09
C LYS A 214 -26.16 -25.39 8.86
N PHE A 215 -26.16 -25.43 10.19
CA PHE A 215 -26.75 -24.35 11.00
C PHE A 215 -26.06 -22.99 10.76
N MET A 216 -24.73 -23.00 10.59
CA MET A 216 -23.97 -21.79 10.29
C MET A 216 -24.38 -21.17 8.95
N ASN A 217 -24.72 -21.96 7.92
CA ASN A 217 -25.21 -21.46 6.64
C ASN A 217 -26.53 -20.67 6.77
N TYR A 218 -27.42 -21.08 7.69
CA TYR A 218 -28.69 -20.39 7.95
C TYR A 218 -28.59 -19.26 8.98
N SER A 219 -27.43 -19.10 9.64
CA SER A 219 -27.22 -18.09 10.68
C SER A 219 -27.16 -16.65 10.12
N THR A 220 -27.45 -15.67 10.99
CA THR A 220 -27.33 -14.22 10.71
C THR A 220 -25.99 -13.65 11.20
N LEU A 221 -24.99 -14.53 11.39
CA LEU A 221 -23.73 -14.21 12.03
C LEU A 221 -22.94 -13.18 11.22
N LYS A 222 -22.45 -12.13 11.88
CA LYS A 222 -21.54 -11.16 11.27
C LYS A 222 -20.25 -11.89 10.88
N LEU A 223 -19.75 -11.70 9.67
CA LEU A 223 -18.60 -12.45 9.12
C LEU A 223 -18.84 -13.96 8.92
N ARG A 224 -20.11 -14.42 8.82
CA ARG A 224 -20.47 -15.82 8.53
C ARG A 224 -19.60 -16.46 7.45
N ARG A 225 -19.32 -15.76 6.35
CA ARG A 225 -18.50 -16.28 5.25
C ARG A 225 -17.09 -16.66 5.70
N ILE A 226 -16.46 -15.87 6.58
CA ILE A 226 -15.11 -16.15 7.08
C ILE A 226 -15.12 -17.36 8.01
N TYR A 227 -16.10 -17.43 8.90
CA TYR A 227 -16.24 -18.58 9.79
C TYR A 227 -16.57 -19.86 9.01
N PHE A 228 -17.48 -19.79 8.05
CA PHE A 228 -17.79 -20.92 7.20
C PHE A 228 -16.55 -21.39 6.43
N LEU A 229 -15.74 -20.48 5.88
CA LEU A 229 -14.47 -20.85 5.24
C LEU A 229 -13.50 -21.54 6.20
N GLN A 230 -13.34 -21.03 7.43
CA GLN A 230 -12.51 -21.68 8.45
C GLN A 230 -13.04 -23.08 8.82
N LEU A 231 -14.36 -23.20 8.95
CA LEU A 231 -15.02 -24.46 9.27
C LEU A 231 -14.87 -25.49 8.16
N SER A 232 -15.15 -25.09 6.91
CA SER A 232 -14.97 -25.93 5.72
C SER A 232 -13.52 -26.39 5.58
N HIS A 233 -12.55 -25.52 5.87
CA HIS A 233 -11.14 -25.88 5.85
C HIS A 233 -10.79 -26.95 6.89
N ILE A 234 -11.28 -26.81 8.13
CA ILE A 234 -11.09 -27.83 9.18
C ILE A 234 -11.74 -29.15 8.78
N ILE A 235 -12.95 -29.11 8.22
CA ILE A 235 -13.67 -30.29 7.72
C ILE A 235 -12.85 -30.98 6.61
N ARG A 236 -12.35 -30.22 5.62
CA ARG A 236 -11.54 -30.75 4.51
C ARG A 236 -10.24 -31.42 4.98
N HIS A 237 -9.51 -30.82 5.92
CA HIS A 237 -8.31 -31.44 6.50
C HIS A 237 -8.57 -32.77 7.22
N ARG A 238 -9.78 -32.95 7.76
CA ARG A 238 -10.20 -34.16 8.49
C ARG A 238 -10.74 -35.25 7.59
N HIS A 239 -11.15 -34.92 6.36
CA HIS A 239 -11.65 -35.91 5.42
C HIS A 239 -10.53 -36.85 4.98
N THR A 240 -10.66 -38.13 5.36
CA THR A 240 -9.77 -39.22 4.94
C THR A 240 -10.38 -40.08 3.83
N THR A 241 -11.60 -39.76 3.37
CA THR A 241 -12.36 -40.50 2.35
C THR A 241 -12.62 -39.66 1.10
N THR A 242 -12.93 -40.33 -0.01
CA THR A 242 -13.29 -39.68 -1.27
C THR A 242 -14.60 -38.90 -1.14
N THR A 243 -14.52 -37.56 -1.17
CA THR A 243 -15.67 -36.65 -1.18
C THR A 243 -16.05 -36.25 -2.61
N THR A 244 -17.23 -35.65 -2.79
CA THR A 244 -17.64 -35.06 -4.08
C THR A 244 -16.69 -33.96 -4.56
N GLU A 245 -16.07 -33.23 -3.64
CA GLU A 245 -15.06 -32.21 -3.95
C GLU A 245 -13.76 -32.87 -4.48
N VAL A 246 -13.32 -33.96 -3.87
CA VAL A 246 -12.19 -34.75 -4.36
C VAL A 246 -12.47 -35.31 -5.77
N ILE A 247 -13.70 -35.78 -6.03
CA ILE A 247 -14.13 -36.22 -7.37
C ILE A 247 -14.10 -35.06 -8.38
N SER A 248 -14.53 -33.86 -7.97
CA SER A 248 -14.47 -32.68 -8.85
C SER A 248 -13.03 -32.30 -9.20
N PHE A 249 -12.11 -32.40 -8.24
CA PHE A 249 -10.68 -32.22 -8.47
C PHE A 249 -10.14 -33.22 -9.50
N PHE A 250 -10.51 -34.51 -9.39
CA PHE A 250 -10.09 -35.52 -10.38
C PHE A 250 -10.61 -35.21 -11.78
N ASN A 251 -11.86 -34.75 -11.90
CA ASN A 251 -12.42 -34.35 -13.19
C ASN A 251 -11.69 -33.13 -13.79
N ASP A 252 -11.38 -32.13 -12.97
CA ASP A 252 -10.65 -30.93 -13.41
C ASP A 252 -9.22 -31.27 -13.82
N TYR A 253 -8.57 -32.16 -13.06
CA TYR A 253 -7.26 -32.73 -13.41
C TYR A 253 -7.31 -33.42 -14.77
N ASP A 254 -8.28 -34.31 -15.01
CA ASP A 254 -8.40 -35.04 -16.27
C ASP A 254 -8.62 -34.09 -17.46
N ASN A 255 -9.40 -33.04 -17.27
CA ASN A 255 -9.63 -32.02 -18.29
C ASN A 255 -8.34 -31.24 -18.62
N GLN A 256 -7.56 -30.85 -17.61
CA GLN A 256 -6.27 -30.18 -17.81
C GLN A 256 -5.24 -31.12 -18.47
N ASN A 257 -5.19 -32.38 -18.04
CA ASN A 257 -4.29 -33.38 -18.61
C ASN A 257 -4.59 -33.63 -20.08
N ARG A 258 -5.87 -33.72 -20.46
CA ARG A 258 -6.29 -33.78 -21.88
C ARG A 258 -5.83 -32.56 -22.67
N THR A 259 -5.93 -31.36 -22.08
CA THR A 259 -5.46 -30.11 -22.71
C THR A 259 -3.95 -30.14 -22.92
N LEU A 260 -3.17 -30.59 -21.94
CA LEU A 260 -1.72 -30.76 -22.05
C LEU A 260 -1.34 -31.77 -23.13
N GLN A 261 -2.08 -32.89 -23.25
CA GLN A 261 -1.86 -33.87 -24.31
C GLN A 261 -2.10 -33.26 -25.70
N LEU A 262 -3.16 -32.46 -25.87
CA LEU A 262 -3.43 -31.75 -27.12
C LEU A 262 -2.34 -30.72 -27.45
N LEU A 263 -1.84 -29.98 -26.47
CA LEU A 263 -0.73 -29.03 -26.66
C LEU A 263 0.57 -29.75 -26.99
N THR A 264 0.84 -30.90 -26.37
CA THR A 264 2.00 -31.75 -26.70
C THR A 264 1.93 -32.25 -28.13
N GLN A 265 0.75 -32.70 -28.58
CA GLN A 265 0.55 -33.11 -29.97
C GLN A 265 0.81 -31.93 -30.93
N LYS A 266 0.21 -30.76 -30.67
CA LYS A 266 0.43 -29.55 -31.48
C LYS A 266 1.89 -29.13 -31.51
N PHE A 267 2.60 -29.26 -30.39
CA PHE A 267 4.02 -28.97 -30.31
C PHE A 267 4.80 -29.83 -31.33
N TRP A 268 4.59 -31.14 -31.33
CA TRP A 268 5.25 -32.05 -32.28
C TRP A 268 4.79 -31.84 -33.72
N GLU A 269 3.52 -31.49 -33.96
CA GLU A 269 3.03 -31.12 -35.29
C GLU A 269 3.70 -29.84 -35.82
N ASN A 270 3.93 -28.85 -34.95
CA ASN A 270 4.66 -27.63 -35.29
C ASN A 270 6.16 -27.92 -35.55
N VAL A 271 6.75 -28.87 -34.83
CA VAL A 271 8.11 -29.36 -35.11
C VAL A 271 8.18 -30.02 -36.48
N LEU A 272 7.23 -30.90 -36.82
CA LEU A 272 7.17 -31.57 -38.12
C LEU A 272 6.92 -30.64 -39.30
N SER A 273 6.16 -29.57 -39.08
CA SER A 273 5.80 -28.58 -40.11
C SER A 273 6.77 -27.40 -40.16
N GLU A 274 7.83 -27.40 -39.34
CA GLU A 274 8.81 -26.32 -39.19
C GLU A 274 8.17 -24.94 -38.92
N ASN A 275 7.00 -24.92 -38.28
CA ASN A 275 6.24 -23.70 -38.03
C ASN A 275 6.76 -22.95 -36.79
N ARG A 276 7.79 -22.13 -37.01
CA ARG A 276 8.50 -21.35 -35.97
C ARG A 276 7.60 -20.43 -35.14
N SER A 277 6.62 -19.75 -35.76
CA SER A 277 5.77 -18.81 -35.03
C SER A 277 4.76 -19.53 -34.13
N ALA A 278 4.20 -20.64 -34.58
CA ALA A 278 3.28 -21.46 -33.78
C ALA A 278 3.99 -22.28 -32.70
N PHE A 279 5.26 -22.65 -32.92
CA PHE A 279 6.09 -23.38 -31.95
C PHE A 279 6.15 -22.65 -30.60
N TRP A 280 6.53 -21.38 -30.60
CA TRP A 280 6.69 -20.60 -29.35
C TRP A 280 5.36 -20.35 -28.65
N THR A 281 4.30 -20.03 -29.40
CA THR A 281 2.96 -19.85 -28.83
C THR A 281 2.48 -21.13 -28.14
N THR A 282 2.67 -22.28 -28.79
CA THR A 282 2.29 -23.58 -28.21
C THR A 282 3.11 -23.90 -26.96
N MET A 283 4.40 -23.57 -26.95
CA MET A 283 5.26 -23.77 -25.78
C MET A 283 4.86 -22.87 -24.59
N LEU A 284 4.46 -21.63 -24.86
CA LEU A 284 3.95 -20.72 -23.83
C LEU A 284 2.63 -21.22 -23.23
N ASP A 285 1.71 -21.65 -24.09
CA ASP A 285 0.43 -22.23 -23.66
C ASP A 285 0.65 -23.52 -22.84
N TYR A 286 1.57 -24.38 -23.28
CA TYR A 286 1.94 -25.60 -22.56
C TYR A 286 2.50 -25.30 -21.15
N ASN A 287 3.44 -24.35 -21.05
CA ASN A 287 4.00 -23.92 -19.76
C ASN A 287 2.95 -23.28 -18.84
N LYS A 288 1.99 -22.54 -19.41
CA LYS A 288 0.88 -21.96 -18.63
C LYS A 288 -0.01 -23.06 -18.05
N GLU A 289 -0.36 -24.08 -18.84
CA GLU A 289 -1.20 -25.18 -18.36
C GLU A 289 -0.47 -26.08 -17.34
N ILE A 290 0.84 -26.30 -17.48
CA ILE A 290 1.64 -26.96 -16.42
C ILE A 290 1.53 -26.20 -15.10
N LYS A 291 1.68 -24.86 -15.12
CA LYS A 291 1.54 -24.04 -13.92
C LYS A 291 0.13 -24.08 -13.33
N ASN A 292 -0.90 -24.08 -14.17
CA ASN A 292 -2.29 -24.23 -13.70
C ASN A 292 -2.48 -25.58 -12.99
N MET A 293 -1.91 -26.65 -13.54
CA MET A 293 -1.97 -27.98 -12.95
C MET A 293 -1.20 -28.07 -11.63
N GLU A 294 -0.02 -27.44 -11.53
CA GLU A 294 0.72 -27.32 -10.26
C GLU A 294 -0.09 -26.59 -9.20
N VAL A 295 -0.76 -25.49 -9.55
CA VAL A 295 -1.60 -24.73 -8.62
C VAL A 295 -2.78 -25.58 -8.15
N LEU A 296 -3.46 -26.27 -9.07
CA LEU A 296 -4.59 -27.14 -8.78
C LEU A 296 -4.18 -28.30 -7.85
N VAL A 297 -3.07 -28.98 -8.15
CA VAL A 297 -2.54 -30.07 -7.31
C VAL A 297 -2.11 -29.57 -5.94
N ARG A 298 -1.42 -28.43 -5.86
CA ARG A 298 -1.01 -27.85 -4.58
C ARG A 298 -2.21 -27.45 -3.73
N GLN A 299 -3.25 -26.89 -4.34
CA GLN A 299 -4.50 -26.56 -3.64
C GLN A 299 -5.17 -27.82 -3.10
N ALA A 300 -5.25 -28.89 -3.91
CA ALA A 300 -5.86 -30.14 -3.46
C ALA A 300 -5.07 -30.81 -2.34
N ILE A 301 -3.73 -30.82 -2.39
CA ILE A 301 -2.91 -31.33 -1.28
C ILE A 301 -3.18 -30.53 -0.01
N ASN A 302 -3.17 -29.19 -0.08
CA ASN A 302 -3.39 -28.35 1.10
C ASN A 302 -4.80 -28.52 1.69
N ASP A 303 -5.81 -28.70 0.83
CA ASP A 303 -7.18 -28.89 1.27
C ASP A 303 -7.42 -30.30 1.83
N PHE A 304 -6.76 -31.33 1.27
CA PHE A 304 -6.97 -32.76 1.60
C PHE A 304 -5.66 -33.47 1.97
N GLU A 305 -4.90 -32.89 2.92
CA GLU A 305 -3.55 -33.36 3.32
C GLU A 305 -3.51 -34.81 3.85
N ASN A 306 -4.65 -35.36 4.28
CA ASN A 306 -4.74 -36.71 4.83
C ASN A 306 -5.54 -37.68 3.93
N SER A 307 -5.82 -37.32 2.67
CA SER A 307 -6.41 -38.23 1.68
C SER A 307 -5.33 -38.97 0.89
N PRO A 308 -5.23 -40.31 1.03
CA PRO A 308 -4.29 -41.12 0.26
C PRO A 308 -4.50 -41.00 -1.26
N GLU A 309 -5.73 -40.82 -1.71
CA GLU A 309 -6.11 -40.68 -3.13
C GLU A 309 -5.54 -39.39 -3.73
N VAL A 310 -5.69 -38.26 -3.02
CA VAL A 310 -5.20 -36.95 -3.49
C VAL A 310 -3.67 -36.94 -3.53
N ILE A 311 -3.02 -37.46 -2.49
CA ILE A 311 -1.55 -37.51 -2.42
C ILE A 311 -0.96 -38.43 -3.47
N SER A 312 -1.55 -39.63 -3.66
CA SER A 312 -1.08 -40.55 -4.71
C SER A 312 -1.18 -39.95 -6.10
N GLN A 313 -2.26 -39.23 -6.39
CA GLN A 313 -2.41 -38.51 -7.66
C GLN A 313 -1.42 -37.34 -7.78
N ALA A 314 -1.22 -36.56 -6.72
CA ALA A 314 -0.27 -35.47 -6.71
C ALA A 314 1.16 -35.94 -7.01
N ILE A 315 1.57 -37.07 -6.40
CA ILE A 315 2.86 -37.72 -6.68
C ILE A 315 2.97 -38.02 -8.17
N ARG A 316 1.96 -38.64 -8.77
CA ARG A 316 1.92 -38.93 -10.22
C ARG A 316 2.10 -37.66 -11.05
N VAL A 317 1.41 -36.57 -10.71
CA VAL A 317 1.53 -35.30 -11.45
C VAL A 317 2.93 -34.71 -11.34
N TYR A 318 3.49 -34.64 -10.13
CA TYR A 318 4.85 -34.14 -9.94
C TYR A 318 5.89 -34.97 -10.69
N GLN A 319 5.63 -36.26 -10.81
CA GLN A 319 6.48 -37.23 -11.47
C GLN A 319 6.38 -37.23 -13.00
N THR A 320 5.18 -37.07 -13.56
CA THR A 320 4.95 -37.26 -15.00
C THR A 320 4.74 -35.96 -15.77
N VAL A 321 4.26 -34.91 -15.12
CA VAL A 321 3.89 -33.65 -15.80
C VAL A 321 4.87 -32.53 -15.46
N THR A 322 5.12 -32.29 -14.17
CA THR A 322 5.89 -31.11 -13.74
C THR A 322 7.36 -31.42 -13.50
N PHE A 323 7.72 -32.70 -13.40
CA PHE A 323 9.07 -33.19 -13.13
C PHE A 323 9.68 -32.64 -11.82
N ASN A 324 8.84 -32.39 -10.81
CA ASN A 324 9.26 -31.96 -9.48
C ASN A 324 9.52 -33.16 -8.56
N PHE A 325 10.63 -33.85 -8.79
CA PHE A 325 10.98 -35.09 -8.08
C PHE A 325 11.16 -34.90 -6.57
N HIS A 326 11.70 -33.75 -6.14
CA HIS A 326 11.83 -33.43 -4.72
C HIS A 326 10.46 -33.42 -4.01
N GLN A 327 9.46 -32.75 -4.59
CA GLN A 327 8.10 -32.73 -4.01
C GLN A 327 7.45 -34.11 -4.08
N ALA A 328 7.63 -34.85 -5.17
CA ALA A 328 7.13 -36.21 -5.29
C ALA A 328 7.70 -37.15 -4.20
N ASN A 329 9.00 -37.08 -3.92
CA ASN A 329 9.65 -37.89 -2.90
C ASN A 329 9.13 -37.54 -1.49
N LYS A 330 9.00 -36.24 -1.19
CA LYS A 330 8.41 -35.79 0.07
C LYS A 330 6.99 -36.35 0.27
N HIS A 331 6.14 -36.22 -0.74
CA HIS A 331 4.77 -36.71 -0.68
C HIS A 331 4.69 -38.24 -0.68
N SER A 332 5.66 -38.94 -1.27
CA SER A 332 5.76 -40.40 -1.19
C SER A 332 5.97 -40.88 0.24
N ASP A 333 6.81 -40.19 1.02
CA ASP A 333 6.99 -40.51 2.44
C ASP A 333 5.73 -40.19 3.27
N GLU A 334 5.03 -39.10 2.95
CA GLU A 334 3.71 -38.78 3.54
C GLU A 334 2.67 -39.87 3.21
N LEU A 335 2.65 -40.37 1.98
CA LEU A 335 1.75 -41.46 1.58
C LEU A 335 2.02 -42.76 2.33
N LYS A 336 3.30 -43.11 2.58
CA LYS A 336 3.66 -44.30 3.36
C LYS A 336 3.12 -44.21 4.80
N LEU A 337 3.16 -43.02 5.40
CA LEU A 337 2.57 -42.79 6.72
C LEU A 337 1.04 -43.03 6.68
N LEU A 338 0.36 -42.46 5.69
CA LEU A 338 -1.09 -42.64 5.52
C LEU A 338 -1.47 -44.11 5.30
N MET A 339 -0.71 -44.85 4.49
CA MET A 339 -0.93 -46.28 4.26
C MET A 339 -0.68 -47.13 5.52
N SER A 340 0.13 -46.64 6.46
CA SER A 340 0.31 -47.28 7.78
C SER A 340 -0.81 -46.97 8.78
N GLY A 341 -1.82 -46.17 8.38
CA GLY A 341 -2.92 -45.74 9.25
C GLY A 341 -2.57 -44.55 10.13
N VAL A 342 -1.45 -43.85 9.87
CA VAL A 342 -1.01 -42.67 10.62
C VAL A 342 -1.25 -41.40 9.78
N PRO A 343 -1.92 -40.36 10.31
CA PRO A 343 -2.12 -39.11 9.58
C PRO A 343 -0.76 -38.49 9.23
N ALA A 344 -0.56 -38.17 7.95
CA ALA A 344 0.66 -37.51 7.49
C ALA A 344 0.81 -36.15 8.17
N HIS A 345 -0.30 -35.42 8.35
CA HIS A 345 -0.33 -34.12 9.00
C HIS A 345 -1.30 -34.18 10.19
N PRO A 346 -0.82 -34.03 11.44
CA PRO A 346 -1.66 -34.14 12.61
C PRO A 346 -2.63 -32.95 12.66
N ASP A 347 -3.87 -33.22 13.07
CA ASP A 347 -4.85 -32.17 13.29
C ASP A 347 -4.38 -31.25 14.42
N ARG A 348 -4.10 -29.99 14.09
CA ARG A 348 -3.60 -29.01 15.03
C ARG A 348 -4.66 -28.54 16.03
N ALA A 349 -5.94 -28.80 15.77
CA ALA A 349 -7.03 -28.31 16.61
C ALA A 349 -6.99 -28.94 18.02
N LEU A 350 -6.71 -30.24 18.12
CA LEU A 350 -6.63 -30.95 19.40
C LEU A 350 -5.41 -30.52 20.24
N PRO A 351 -4.16 -30.49 19.71
CA PRO A 351 -3.02 -29.91 20.42
C PRO A 351 -3.25 -28.45 20.84
N ASN A 352 -3.90 -27.64 19.99
CA ASN A 352 -4.18 -26.25 20.31
C ASN A 352 -5.15 -26.12 21.49
N ILE A 353 -6.24 -26.89 21.54
CA ILE A 353 -7.15 -26.83 22.68
C ILE A 353 -6.46 -27.34 23.96
N LEU A 354 -5.63 -28.37 23.88
CA LEU A 354 -4.87 -28.88 25.03
C LEU A 354 -3.84 -27.87 25.54
N SER A 355 -3.26 -27.04 24.66
CA SER A 355 -2.35 -25.96 25.07
C SER A 355 -3.07 -24.85 25.84
N VAL A 356 -4.34 -24.58 25.51
CA VAL A 356 -5.15 -23.53 26.15
C VAL A 356 -5.83 -24.06 27.42
N PHE A 357 -6.31 -25.31 27.38
CA PHE A 357 -7.05 -25.99 28.43
C PHE A 357 -6.42 -27.36 28.69
N PRO A 358 -5.29 -27.43 29.43
CA PRO A 358 -4.57 -28.69 29.66
C PRO A 358 -5.40 -29.73 30.43
N MET A 359 -6.40 -29.28 31.20
CA MET A 359 -7.31 -30.17 31.93
C MET A 359 -8.17 -31.05 31.01
N ILE A 360 -8.36 -30.67 29.74
CA ILE A 360 -9.08 -31.50 28.75
C ILE A 360 -8.37 -32.83 28.50
N GLY A 361 -7.04 -32.86 28.59
CA GLY A 361 -6.27 -34.09 28.40
C GLY A 361 -6.54 -35.17 29.45
N GLY A 362 -7.17 -34.81 30.58
CA GLY A 362 -7.60 -35.75 31.62
C GLY A 362 -9.02 -36.29 31.43
N ILE A 363 -9.77 -35.85 30.40
CA ILE A 363 -11.08 -36.39 30.03
C ILE A 363 -10.89 -37.77 29.38
N SER A 364 -11.96 -38.59 29.30
CA SER A 364 -11.91 -39.93 28.72
C SER A 364 -11.16 -39.97 27.39
N ALA A 365 -10.35 -41.02 27.20
CA ALA A 365 -9.61 -41.26 25.95
C ALA A 365 -10.52 -41.24 24.72
N ASP A 366 -11.80 -41.57 24.90
CA ASP A 366 -12.84 -41.50 23.87
C ASP A 366 -13.03 -40.10 23.27
N VAL A 367 -12.89 -39.03 24.05
CA VAL A 367 -13.06 -37.65 23.56
C VAL A 367 -11.79 -37.14 22.84
N VAL A 368 -10.63 -37.71 23.19
CA VAL A 368 -9.29 -37.26 22.76
C VAL A 368 -8.72 -38.17 21.65
N GLN A 369 -9.55 -39.00 21.01
CA GLN A 369 -9.13 -39.84 19.89
C GLN A 369 -8.82 -39.02 18.62
N ASP A 370 -7.69 -39.36 18.00
CA ASP A 370 -7.25 -38.81 16.71
C ASP A 370 -8.05 -39.40 15.53
N ILE A 371 -7.80 -38.89 14.33
CA ILE A 371 -8.50 -39.26 13.08
C ILE A 371 -8.18 -40.71 12.69
N GLU A 372 -9.21 -41.53 12.44
CA GLU A 372 -9.06 -42.83 11.78
C GLU A 372 -8.98 -42.66 10.25
N ILE A 373 -7.93 -43.21 9.64
CA ILE A 373 -7.74 -43.17 8.18
C ILE A 373 -8.49 -44.33 7.54
N SER A 374 -9.38 -44.02 6.59
CA SER A 374 -10.21 -45.02 5.89
C SER A 374 -10.07 -45.01 4.36
N GLY A 375 -9.24 -44.12 3.79
CA GLY A 375 -9.00 -44.03 2.34
C GLY A 375 -8.10 -45.14 1.78
N HIS A 376 -8.10 -45.31 0.46
CA HIS A 376 -7.27 -46.28 -0.25
C HIS A 376 -6.38 -45.54 -1.25
N ALA A 377 -5.08 -45.78 -1.23
CA ALA A 377 -4.18 -45.19 -2.23
C ALA A 377 -4.56 -45.69 -3.64
N ILE A 378 -4.52 -44.80 -4.64
CA ILE A 378 -4.69 -45.20 -6.04
C ILE A 378 -3.48 -46.06 -6.41
N ASP A 379 -3.74 -47.22 -7.00
CA ASP A 379 -2.75 -48.27 -7.29
C ASP A 379 -1.50 -47.68 -7.95
N MET A 380 -0.38 -47.64 -7.22
CA MET A 380 0.90 -47.09 -7.69
C MET A 380 1.71 -48.08 -8.52
N HIS A 381 1.13 -49.23 -8.87
CA HIS A 381 1.82 -50.39 -9.43
C HIS A 381 2.51 -50.15 -10.80
N ASP A 382 2.28 -48.98 -11.44
CA ASP A 382 2.72 -48.65 -12.79
C ASP A 382 3.95 -47.71 -12.89
N ILE A 383 4.52 -47.24 -11.78
CA ILE A 383 5.64 -46.28 -11.82
C ILE A 383 6.98 -47.03 -11.66
N ASP A 384 7.56 -47.44 -12.79
CA ASP A 384 8.90 -48.06 -12.88
C ASP A 384 9.97 -47.15 -12.24
N SER A 385 10.48 -47.55 -11.06
CA SER A 385 11.45 -46.79 -10.28
C SER A 385 12.71 -46.45 -11.06
N ASP A 386 13.14 -47.34 -11.97
CA ASP A 386 14.34 -47.17 -12.78
C ASP A 386 14.13 -46.10 -13.85
N LEU A 387 12.94 -46.06 -14.45
CA LEU A 387 12.55 -45.02 -15.40
C LEU A 387 12.46 -43.65 -14.73
N MET A 388 12.05 -43.61 -13.46
CA MET A 388 11.96 -42.37 -12.68
C MET A 388 13.33 -41.81 -12.30
N GLN A 389 14.25 -42.65 -11.82
CA GLN A 389 15.63 -42.22 -11.54
C GLN A 389 16.31 -41.67 -12.80
N ARG A 390 16.08 -42.30 -13.96
CA ARG A 390 16.61 -41.78 -15.24
C ARG A 390 16.05 -40.41 -15.58
N LYS A 391 14.75 -40.18 -15.38
CA LYS A 391 14.13 -38.88 -15.62
C LYS A 391 14.63 -37.80 -14.67
N GLU A 392 14.83 -38.14 -13.40
CA GLU A 392 15.38 -37.23 -12.38
C GLU A 392 16.80 -36.78 -12.75
N VAL A 393 17.68 -37.73 -13.12
CA VAL A 393 19.05 -37.41 -13.57
C VAL A 393 19.04 -36.52 -14.81
N VAL A 394 18.16 -36.79 -15.79
CA VAL A 394 18.03 -35.96 -16.99
C VAL A 394 17.52 -34.56 -16.64
N TYR A 395 16.54 -34.45 -15.74
CA TYR A 395 16.02 -33.17 -15.28
C TYR A 395 17.09 -32.35 -14.54
N ASP A 396 17.88 -32.98 -13.67
CA ASP A 396 18.98 -32.31 -12.96
C ASP A 396 20.07 -31.82 -13.91
N LEU A 397 20.38 -32.60 -14.95
CA LEU A 397 21.31 -32.18 -15.99
C LEU A 397 20.76 -31.01 -16.81
N LEU A 398 19.45 -30.97 -17.09
CA LEU A 398 18.79 -29.89 -17.81
C LEU A 398 18.67 -28.61 -16.95
N SER A 399 18.34 -28.73 -15.67
CA SER A 399 18.16 -27.59 -14.76
C SER A 399 19.48 -26.87 -14.45
N HIS A 400 20.62 -27.56 -14.56
CA HIS A 400 21.96 -26.99 -14.39
C HIS A 400 22.60 -26.51 -15.71
N GLN A 401 21.91 -26.57 -16.85
CA GLN A 401 22.48 -26.06 -18.09
C GLN A 401 22.70 -24.53 -18.04
N LYS A 402 23.80 -24.08 -18.64
CA LYS A 402 24.17 -22.66 -18.74
C LYS A 402 23.17 -21.84 -19.58
N VAL A 403 22.35 -22.50 -20.39
CA VAL A 403 21.29 -21.90 -21.22
C VAL A 403 20.15 -21.50 -20.28
N GLY A 404 20.06 -20.21 -19.93
CA GLY A 404 18.99 -19.70 -19.07
C GLY A 404 19.44 -18.91 -17.83
N GLN A 405 20.74 -18.74 -17.58
CA GLN A 405 21.23 -17.78 -16.59
C GLN A 405 21.02 -16.34 -17.10
N ILE A 406 19.77 -15.88 -17.12
CA ILE A 406 19.33 -14.51 -17.47
C ILE A 406 19.44 -13.57 -16.25
N TRP A 407 19.54 -14.14 -15.05
CA TRP A 407 19.51 -13.39 -13.79
C TRP A 407 20.71 -12.45 -13.61
N LEU A 408 21.91 -12.83 -14.08
CA LEU A 408 23.10 -11.98 -14.01
C LEU A 408 22.94 -10.71 -14.88
N GLN A 409 22.31 -10.86 -16.03
CA GLN A 409 22.05 -9.78 -16.98
C GLN A 409 20.94 -8.87 -16.46
N VAL A 410 19.91 -9.44 -15.81
CA VAL A 410 18.91 -8.64 -15.11
C VAL A 410 19.56 -7.78 -14.02
N ILE A 411 20.47 -8.34 -13.21
CA ILE A 411 21.21 -7.57 -12.20
C ILE A 411 22.04 -6.45 -12.85
N TYR A 412 22.72 -6.74 -13.96
CA TYR A 412 23.48 -5.73 -14.71
C TYR A 412 22.59 -4.55 -15.14
N PHE A 413 21.43 -4.81 -15.74
CA PHE A 413 20.53 -3.74 -16.18
C PHE A 413 19.96 -2.94 -15.01
N ILE A 414 19.67 -3.58 -13.87
CA ILE A 414 19.26 -2.86 -12.65
C ILE A 414 20.36 -1.89 -12.20
N LEU A 415 21.62 -2.35 -12.11
CA LEU A 415 22.75 -1.51 -11.72
C LEU A 415 23.01 -0.36 -12.71
N ALA A 416 22.96 -0.65 -14.02
CA ALA A 416 23.10 0.35 -15.07
C ALA A 416 22.01 1.43 -15.00
N SER A 417 20.77 1.03 -14.70
CA SER A 417 19.63 1.95 -14.56
C SER A 417 19.80 2.88 -13.37
N VAL A 418 20.24 2.34 -12.22
CA VAL A 418 20.53 3.15 -11.03
C VAL A 418 21.63 4.17 -11.33
N LEU A 419 22.70 3.76 -12.00
CA LEU A 419 23.80 4.65 -12.39
C LEU A 419 23.30 5.79 -13.29
N LEU A 420 22.47 5.48 -14.28
CA LEU A 420 21.89 6.48 -15.18
C LEU A 420 21.01 7.50 -14.45
N VAL A 421 20.17 7.04 -13.52
CA VAL A 421 19.33 7.94 -12.69
C VAL A 421 20.19 8.88 -11.85
N VAL A 422 21.30 8.39 -11.28
CA VAL A 422 22.24 9.23 -10.51
C VAL A 422 22.85 10.31 -11.39
N PHE A 423 23.40 9.96 -12.56
CA PHE A 423 24.00 10.94 -13.47
C PHE A 423 22.97 11.95 -14.00
N GLY A 424 21.77 11.48 -14.36
CA GLY A 424 20.66 12.35 -14.77
C GLY A 424 20.24 13.32 -13.67
N SER A 425 20.16 12.86 -12.41
CA SER A 425 19.83 13.70 -11.27
C SER A 425 20.90 14.78 -11.02
N VAL A 426 22.18 14.42 -11.11
CA VAL A 426 23.31 15.38 -11.00
C VAL A 426 23.24 16.44 -12.10
N TYR A 427 22.94 16.03 -13.34
CA TYR A 427 22.75 16.96 -14.46
C TYR A 427 21.59 17.93 -14.20
N ILE A 428 20.40 17.42 -13.85
CA ILE A 428 19.21 18.26 -13.60
C ILE A 428 19.46 19.22 -12.44
N SER A 429 20.07 18.75 -11.34
CA SER A 429 20.39 19.59 -10.19
C SER A 429 21.33 20.73 -10.56
N LYS A 430 22.32 20.46 -11.43
CA LYS A 430 23.28 21.48 -11.86
C LYS A 430 22.67 22.47 -12.87
N LEU A 431 21.84 21.97 -13.79
CA LEU A 431 21.08 22.81 -14.72
C LEU A 431 20.13 23.76 -13.98
N SER A 432 19.38 23.23 -13.02
CA SER A 432 18.44 24.02 -12.21
C SER A 432 19.16 25.07 -11.37
N SER A 433 20.21 24.66 -10.64
CA SER A 433 20.92 25.57 -9.74
C SER A 433 21.72 26.66 -10.46
N THR A 434 22.23 26.39 -11.67
CA THR A 434 23.11 27.33 -12.38
C THR A 434 22.35 28.16 -13.41
N VAL A 435 21.51 27.54 -14.25
CA VAL A 435 20.89 28.23 -15.41
C VAL A 435 19.49 28.73 -15.06
N VAL A 436 18.65 27.87 -14.50
CA VAL A 436 17.24 28.23 -14.22
C VAL A 436 17.17 29.33 -13.18
N ASN A 437 17.87 29.17 -12.05
CA ASN A 437 17.89 30.18 -11.00
C ASN A 437 18.42 31.54 -11.51
N GLU A 438 19.45 31.53 -12.35
CA GLU A 438 20.04 32.77 -12.89
C GLU A 438 19.08 33.49 -13.84
N ILE A 439 18.39 32.75 -14.72
CA ILE A 439 17.36 33.30 -15.60
C ILE A 439 16.21 33.89 -14.77
N THR A 440 15.75 33.16 -13.75
CA THR A 440 14.66 33.63 -12.87
C THR A 440 15.04 34.91 -12.15
N GLN A 441 16.22 34.96 -11.51
CA GLN A 441 16.68 36.16 -10.79
C GLN A 441 16.85 37.38 -11.72
N THR A 442 17.41 37.17 -12.91
CA THR A 442 17.59 38.26 -13.89
C THR A 442 16.25 38.76 -14.44
N SER A 443 15.31 37.85 -14.69
CA SER A 443 13.96 38.19 -15.14
C SER A 443 13.20 38.99 -14.07
N ASP A 444 13.25 38.53 -12.81
CA ASP A 444 12.60 39.22 -11.69
C ASP A 444 13.14 40.64 -11.53
N PHE A 445 14.47 40.81 -11.61
CA PHE A 445 15.09 42.13 -11.60
C PHE A 445 14.59 43.03 -12.75
N MET A 446 14.50 42.50 -13.97
CA MET A 446 14.03 43.27 -15.14
C MET A 446 12.58 43.73 -15.00
N ILE A 447 11.72 42.88 -14.44
CA ILE A 447 10.32 43.24 -14.15
C ILE A 447 10.26 44.40 -13.16
N GLU A 448 11.07 44.35 -12.09
CA GLU A 448 11.09 45.40 -11.07
C GLU A 448 11.69 46.71 -11.61
N ALA A 449 12.79 46.64 -12.37
CA ALA A 449 13.40 47.82 -12.99
C ALA A 449 12.44 48.50 -14.00
N SER A 450 11.71 47.70 -14.81
CA SER A 450 10.67 48.22 -15.71
C SER A 450 9.50 48.83 -14.94
N THR A 451 9.10 48.22 -13.82
CA THR A 451 8.04 48.75 -12.95
C THR A 451 8.45 50.08 -12.34
N LEU A 452 9.70 50.21 -11.89
CA LEU A 452 10.29 51.45 -11.41
C LEU A 452 10.22 52.55 -12.48
N LEU A 453 10.64 52.25 -13.72
CA LEU A 453 10.57 53.20 -14.84
C LEU A 453 9.13 53.68 -15.09
N HIS A 454 8.17 52.76 -15.07
CA HIS A 454 6.75 53.08 -15.25
C HIS A 454 6.20 53.94 -14.11
N VAL A 455 6.46 53.59 -12.85
CA VAL A 455 6.01 54.36 -11.68
C VAL A 455 6.68 55.74 -11.66
N PHE A 456 7.96 55.83 -12.01
CA PHE A 456 8.69 57.09 -12.13
C PHE A 456 8.07 57.98 -13.19
N SER A 457 7.78 57.45 -14.39
CA SER A 457 7.12 58.19 -15.47
C SER A 457 5.74 58.72 -15.05
N ARG A 458 4.96 57.91 -14.33
CA ARG A 458 3.64 58.28 -13.83
C ARG A 458 3.74 59.39 -12.78
N TYR A 459 4.67 59.29 -11.84
CA TYR A 459 4.92 60.32 -10.83
C TYR A 459 5.37 61.63 -11.49
N ALA A 460 6.34 61.56 -12.40
CA ALA A 460 6.88 62.70 -13.15
C ALA A 460 5.79 63.44 -13.93
N LEU A 461 4.97 62.71 -14.69
CA LEU A 461 3.84 63.28 -15.44
C LEU A 461 2.82 63.89 -14.49
N PHE A 462 2.40 63.15 -13.46
CA PHE A 462 1.38 63.60 -12.51
C PHE A 462 1.83 64.86 -11.74
N LYS A 463 3.09 64.93 -11.31
CA LYS A 463 3.71 66.10 -10.67
C LYS A 463 3.82 67.30 -11.62
N SER A 464 4.16 67.06 -12.88
CA SER A 464 4.21 68.11 -13.91
C SER A 464 2.83 68.67 -14.25
N PHE A 465 1.81 67.81 -14.40
CA PHE A 465 0.43 68.22 -14.69
C PHE A 465 -0.23 68.94 -13.52
N ASN A 466 -0.03 68.48 -12.27
CA ASN A 466 -0.59 69.15 -11.10
C ASN A 466 -0.12 70.62 -10.96
N LYS A 467 1.10 70.96 -11.36
CA LYS A 467 1.56 72.37 -11.38
C LYS A 467 0.77 73.24 -12.37
N GLY A 468 0.54 72.72 -13.57
CA GLY A 468 -0.21 73.43 -14.61
C GLY A 468 -1.63 73.78 -14.16
N LEU A 469 -2.19 72.94 -13.27
CA LEU A 469 -3.58 72.99 -12.85
C LEU A 469 -3.80 73.78 -11.54
N TYR A 470 -2.85 73.78 -10.61
CA TYR A 470 -2.98 74.47 -9.32
C TYR A 470 -3.07 76.00 -9.42
N HIS A 471 -2.59 76.57 -10.54
CA HIS A 471 -2.48 78.03 -10.70
C HIS A 471 -3.51 78.64 -11.67
N THR A 472 -4.38 77.85 -12.29
CA THR A 472 -5.38 78.36 -13.23
C THR A 472 -6.79 77.88 -12.83
N LYS A 473 -7.71 78.84 -12.63
CA LYS A 473 -9.08 78.55 -12.15
C LYS A 473 -9.96 77.85 -13.20
N ASP A 474 -9.59 77.91 -14.48
CA ASP A 474 -10.34 77.35 -15.61
C ASP A 474 -9.50 76.31 -16.35
N THR A 475 -9.21 75.18 -15.69
CA THR A 475 -8.36 74.16 -16.29
C THR A 475 -9.15 73.04 -16.96
N PRO A 476 -8.70 72.58 -18.14
CA PRO A 476 -9.28 71.43 -18.83
C PRO A 476 -8.92 70.09 -18.17
N MET A 477 -8.40 70.07 -16.94
CA MET A 477 -8.20 68.85 -16.13
C MET A 477 -8.74 69.04 -14.70
N SER A 478 -9.94 69.61 -14.59
CA SER A 478 -10.72 69.54 -13.35
C SER A 478 -11.04 68.08 -13.01
N ASN A 479 -11.13 67.76 -11.72
CA ASN A 479 -11.60 66.46 -11.23
C ASN A 479 -13.11 66.30 -11.52
N SER A 480 -13.46 66.22 -12.81
CA SER A 480 -14.83 66.13 -13.32
C SER A 480 -14.95 64.99 -14.32
N ASP A 481 -16.09 64.32 -14.30
CA ASP A 481 -16.37 63.22 -15.23
C ASP A 481 -16.50 63.71 -16.67
N GLU A 482 -16.95 64.95 -16.87
CA GLU A 482 -17.05 65.59 -18.18
C GLU A 482 -15.66 65.79 -18.79
N THR A 483 -14.71 66.21 -17.97
CA THR A 483 -13.31 66.39 -18.38
C THR A 483 -12.66 65.07 -18.78
N MET A 484 -12.86 64.00 -18.00
CA MET A 484 -12.35 62.68 -18.34
C MET A 484 -13.01 62.09 -19.59
N LYS A 485 -14.30 62.36 -19.81
CA LYS A 485 -15.00 62.03 -21.06
C LYS A 485 -14.49 62.83 -22.25
N GLN A 486 -13.95 64.03 -22.06
CA GLN A 486 -13.28 64.79 -23.13
C GLN A 486 -11.87 64.27 -23.42
N ILE A 487 -11.10 63.95 -22.38
CA ILE A 487 -9.70 63.48 -22.51
C ILE A 487 -9.66 62.06 -23.08
N SER A 488 -10.55 61.18 -22.62
CA SER A 488 -10.53 59.77 -23.01
C SER A 488 -11.95 59.17 -23.10
N PRO A 489 -12.75 59.66 -24.07
CA PRO A 489 -14.18 59.31 -24.20
C PRO A 489 -14.43 57.80 -24.30
N ASN A 490 -13.53 57.07 -24.93
CA ASN A 490 -13.71 55.65 -25.23
C ASN A 490 -13.24 54.71 -24.10
N TRP A 491 -12.55 55.24 -23.08
CA TRP A 491 -11.91 54.43 -22.03
C TRP A 491 -12.39 54.80 -20.63
N TYR A 492 -12.98 56.00 -20.45
CA TYR A 492 -13.60 56.41 -19.20
C TYR A 492 -15.12 56.18 -19.24
N PRO A 493 -15.75 55.59 -18.20
CA PRO A 493 -15.17 55.22 -16.91
C PRO A 493 -14.68 53.76 -16.80
N GLU A 494 -14.89 52.93 -17.83
CA GLU A 494 -14.71 51.46 -17.72
C GLU A 494 -13.28 51.01 -17.46
N TYR A 495 -12.28 51.67 -18.05
CA TYR A 495 -10.87 51.24 -18.03
C TYR A 495 -9.92 52.27 -17.39
N LEU A 496 -10.39 53.50 -17.14
CA LEU A 496 -9.58 54.57 -16.56
C LEU A 496 -10.24 55.14 -15.31
N SER A 497 -9.46 55.28 -14.24
CA SER A 497 -9.90 56.00 -13.04
C SER A 497 -9.95 57.50 -13.33
N LYS A 498 -10.87 58.20 -12.66
CA LYS A 498 -10.96 59.65 -12.69
C LYS A 498 -9.60 60.28 -12.32
N TYR A 499 -9.19 61.33 -13.04
CA TYR A 499 -7.98 62.09 -12.69
C TYR A 499 -8.21 62.79 -11.35
N ASP A 500 -7.45 62.40 -10.34
CA ASP A 500 -7.53 62.96 -9.00
C ASP A 500 -6.26 63.78 -8.71
N PRO A 501 -6.28 65.12 -8.84
CA PRO A 501 -5.12 65.98 -8.59
C PRO A 501 -4.77 66.14 -7.10
N SER A 502 -5.37 65.36 -6.20
CA SER A 502 -5.17 65.48 -4.76
C SER A 502 -3.72 65.28 -4.31
N ASP A 503 -3.34 66.00 -3.25
CA ASP A 503 -2.06 65.80 -2.55
C ASP A 503 -1.95 64.38 -1.98
N THR A 504 -3.08 63.74 -1.64
CA THR A 504 -3.11 62.34 -1.17
C THR A 504 -2.74 61.37 -2.29
N LYS A 505 -3.19 61.62 -3.52
CA LYS A 505 -2.78 60.82 -4.69
C LYS A 505 -1.30 61.02 -5.01
N MET A 506 -0.80 62.25 -4.92
CA MET A 506 0.62 62.57 -5.07
C MET A 506 1.47 61.81 -4.04
N ALA A 507 1.10 61.87 -2.76
CA ALA A 507 1.80 61.15 -1.69
C ALA A 507 1.79 59.62 -1.91
N SER A 508 0.69 59.06 -2.43
CA SER A 508 0.60 57.63 -2.76
C SER A 508 1.53 57.21 -3.91
N LEU A 509 1.71 58.07 -4.92
CA LEU A 509 2.63 57.83 -6.04
C LEU A 509 4.08 57.98 -5.59
N GLU A 510 4.38 58.97 -4.74
CA GLU A 510 5.70 59.13 -4.13
C GLU A 510 6.08 57.90 -3.28
N TYR A 511 5.15 57.41 -2.46
CA TYR A 511 5.37 56.19 -1.67
C TYR A 511 5.62 54.98 -2.56
N SER A 512 4.80 54.79 -3.61
CA SER A 512 4.96 53.69 -4.56
C SER A 512 6.34 53.76 -5.23
N LEU A 513 6.76 54.94 -5.66
CA LEU A 513 8.05 55.14 -6.29
C LEU A 513 9.23 54.84 -5.36
N LYS A 514 9.18 55.28 -4.09
CA LYS A 514 10.19 54.93 -3.07
C LYS A 514 10.26 53.43 -2.81
N LYS A 515 9.11 52.76 -2.78
CA LYS A 515 9.02 51.31 -2.61
C LYS A 515 9.68 50.58 -3.78
N GLU A 516 9.30 50.91 -5.01
CA GLU A 516 9.84 50.25 -6.21
C GLU A 516 11.34 50.55 -6.41
N LEU A 517 11.81 51.74 -6.00
CA LEU A 517 13.23 52.09 -5.97
C LEU A 517 14.01 51.20 -4.99
N GLY A 518 13.46 50.97 -3.79
CA GLY A 518 14.02 50.06 -2.80
C GLY A 518 14.06 48.62 -3.27
N LEU A 519 12.97 48.13 -3.88
CA LEU A 519 12.89 46.77 -4.44
C LEU A 519 13.89 46.56 -5.58
N THR A 520 14.05 47.54 -6.47
CA THR A 520 15.04 47.47 -7.56
C THR A 520 16.46 47.35 -7.01
N VAL A 521 16.81 48.08 -5.94
CA VAL A 521 18.12 47.98 -5.28
C VAL A 521 18.30 46.64 -4.57
N GLU A 522 17.25 46.12 -3.92
CA GLU A 522 17.27 44.80 -3.29
C GLU A 522 17.50 43.69 -4.32
N LYS A 523 16.73 43.69 -5.41
CA LYS A 523 16.87 42.73 -6.51
C LYS A 523 18.19 42.86 -7.24
N LEU A 524 18.73 44.07 -7.40
CA LEU A 524 20.06 44.26 -7.95
C LEU A 524 21.14 43.56 -7.10
N ARG A 525 20.99 43.51 -5.77
CA ARG A 525 21.94 42.83 -4.87
C ARG A 525 21.83 41.30 -4.91
N GLU A 526 20.66 40.77 -5.26
CA GLU A 526 20.45 39.33 -5.43
C GLU A 526 21.14 38.79 -6.69
N LEU A 527 21.43 39.65 -7.67
CA LEU A 527 22.16 39.27 -8.88
C LEU A 527 23.65 39.02 -8.62
N ASP A 528 24.26 38.16 -9.45
CA ASP A 528 25.68 37.87 -9.42
C ASP A 528 26.51 39.13 -9.77
N GLN A 529 27.07 39.75 -8.74
CA GLN A 529 27.91 40.95 -8.83
C GLN A 529 29.22 40.72 -9.56
N THR A 530 29.60 39.48 -9.89
CA THR A 530 30.82 39.21 -10.67
C THR A 530 30.64 39.52 -12.15
N ARG A 531 29.40 39.50 -12.64
CA ARG A 531 29.05 39.75 -14.05
C ARG A 531 29.30 41.19 -14.46
N GLU A 532 29.87 41.38 -15.65
CA GLU A 532 30.21 42.69 -16.18
C GLU A 532 28.97 43.57 -16.43
N ASN A 533 27.89 43.00 -16.97
CA ASN A 533 26.64 43.75 -17.20
C ASN A 533 25.96 44.20 -15.88
N VAL A 534 25.99 43.37 -14.83
CA VAL A 534 25.48 43.73 -13.50
C VAL A 534 26.33 44.82 -12.87
N LYS A 535 27.66 44.73 -12.99
CA LYS A 535 28.59 45.79 -12.53
C LYS A 535 28.34 47.10 -13.26
N VAL A 536 28.23 47.08 -14.59
CA VAL A 536 27.95 48.28 -15.40
C VAL A 536 26.62 48.91 -14.99
N PHE A 537 25.57 48.11 -14.82
CA PHE A 537 24.29 48.63 -14.31
C PHE A 537 24.44 49.25 -12.92
N ASN A 538 25.06 48.53 -12.00
CA ASN A 538 25.26 48.98 -10.62
C ASN A 538 26.09 50.28 -10.55
N ASP A 539 27.15 50.37 -11.34
CA ASP A 539 28.01 51.54 -11.41
C ASP A 539 27.23 52.74 -11.96
N ARG A 540 26.49 52.59 -13.06
CA ARG A 540 25.69 53.70 -13.62
C ARG A 540 24.51 54.09 -12.74
N PHE A 541 23.93 53.15 -12.00
CA PHE A 541 22.75 53.38 -11.18
C PHE A 541 23.09 53.98 -9.79
N LEU A 542 24.17 53.52 -9.16
CA LEU A 542 24.54 53.86 -7.77
C LEU A 542 25.86 54.63 -7.60
N VAL A 543 26.73 54.71 -8.62
CA VAL A 543 28.10 55.24 -8.47
C VAL A 543 28.37 56.44 -9.38
N GLU A 544 27.95 56.38 -10.64
CA GLU A 544 28.19 57.44 -11.63
C GLU A 544 27.37 58.69 -11.30
N GLN A 545 28.03 59.84 -11.22
CA GLN A 545 27.40 61.13 -10.92
C GLN A 545 27.15 61.92 -12.21
N PHE A 546 25.95 62.49 -12.35
CA PHE A 546 25.57 63.27 -13.53
C PHE A 546 25.89 64.76 -13.37
N GLU A 547 26.71 65.30 -14.26
CA GLU A 547 26.86 66.75 -14.44
C GLU A 547 25.62 67.33 -15.18
N PRO A 548 25.05 68.48 -14.76
CA PRO A 548 25.59 69.46 -13.80
C PRO A 548 25.18 69.26 -12.33
N TYR A 549 24.56 68.14 -11.96
CA TYR A 549 23.87 67.97 -10.68
C TYR A 549 24.70 67.26 -9.59
N ASN A 550 25.77 66.56 -9.95
CA ASN A 550 26.61 65.75 -9.05
C ASN A 550 25.82 64.74 -8.20
N TYR A 551 24.72 64.21 -8.75
CA TYR A 551 23.91 63.16 -8.14
C TYR A 551 24.04 61.88 -8.95
N THR A 552 24.04 60.74 -8.26
CA THR A 552 23.81 59.44 -8.89
C THR A 552 22.37 59.33 -9.41
N LEU A 553 22.04 58.32 -10.23
CA LEU A 553 20.68 58.20 -10.77
C LEU A 553 19.66 58.01 -9.64
N ASN A 554 20.01 57.16 -8.67
CA ASN A 554 19.23 56.95 -7.46
C ASN A 554 19.04 58.25 -6.65
N GLU A 555 20.11 59.00 -6.40
CA GLU A 555 20.03 60.29 -5.70
C GLU A 555 19.25 61.34 -6.49
N LEU A 556 19.39 61.37 -7.82
CA LEU A 556 18.67 62.27 -8.70
C LEU A 556 17.16 62.01 -8.62
N MET A 557 16.75 60.74 -8.65
CA MET A 557 15.35 60.34 -8.45
C MET A 557 14.84 60.75 -7.07
N VAL A 558 15.63 60.56 -6.01
CA VAL A 558 15.28 60.99 -4.66
C VAL A 558 15.12 62.51 -4.58
N ASN A 559 16.03 63.27 -5.19
CA ASN A 559 16.00 64.73 -5.21
C ASN A 559 14.81 65.28 -6.00
N ILE A 560 14.36 64.58 -7.04
CA ILE A 560 13.12 64.91 -7.76
C ILE A 560 11.89 64.83 -6.84
N PHE A 561 11.91 64.00 -5.78
CA PHE A 561 10.84 63.96 -4.79
C PHE A 561 10.79 65.27 -3.98
N SER A 562 11.93 65.70 -3.48
CA SER A 562 12.08 66.87 -2.61
C SER A 562 12.07 68.21 -3.36
N TYR A 563 12.07 68.20 -4.69
CA TYR A 563 12.05 69.42 -5.48
C TYR A 563 10.67 70.08 -5.44
N GLU A 564 10.56 71.20 -4.73
CA GLU A 564 9.32 71.97 -4.55
C GLU A 564 9.01 72.89 -5.74
N LYS A 565 10.04 73.42 -6.41
CA LYS A 565 9.88 74.39 -7.50
C LYS A 565 9.76 73.67 -8.84
N LEU A 566 8.58 73.58 -9.42
CA LEU A 566 8.40 72.81 -10.67
C LEU A 566 8.81 73.60 -11.94
N ASP A 567 10.01 74.17 -11.96
CA ASP A 567 10.55 75.01 -13.04
C ASP A 567 11.19 74.21 -14.19
N LEU A 568 11.86 74.90 -15.13
CA LEU A 568 12.56 74.25 -16.24
C LEU A 568 13.62 73.25 -15.74
N THR A 569 14.25 73.54 -14.61
CA THR A 569 15.24 72.67 -13.96
C THR A 569 14.61 71.35 -13.54
N PHE A 570 13.44 71.38 -12.91
CA PHE A 570 12.70 70.15 -12.55
C PHE A 570 12.39 69.28 -13.77
N LEU A 571 11.89 69.88 -14.85
CA LEU A 571 11.55 69.16 -16.08
C LEU A 571 12.80 68.56 -16.74
N GLN A 572 13.91 69.30 -16.74
CA GLN A 572 15.19 68.82 -17.24
C GLN A 572 15.72 67.67 -16.38
N MET A 573 15.77 67.80 -15.06
CA MET A 573 16.19 66.74 -14.14
C MET A 573 15.36 65.47 -14.32
N THR A 574 14.03 65.61 -14.43
CA THR A 574 13.10 64.48 -14.57
C THR A 574 13.25 63.79 -15.92
N LYS A 575 13.39 64.55 -17.01
CA LYS A 575 13.65 64.00 -18.34
C LYS A 575 14.98 63.27 -18.37
N THR A 576 16.03 63.87 -17.82
CA THR A 576 17.36 63.27 -17.74
C THR A 576 17.32 61.96 -16.97
N ALA A 577 16.76 61.94 -15.76
CA ALA A 577 16.61 60.73 -14.96
C ALA A 577 15.82 59.62 -15.69
N PHE A 578 14.71 59.98 -16.36
CA PHE A 578 13.90 59.02 -17.12
C PHE A 578 14.68 58.42 -18.29
N THR A 579 15.34 59.25 -19.10
CA THR A 579 16.11 58.80 -20.25
C THR A 579 17.27 57.91 -19.82
N TYR A 580 18.02 58.30 -18.81
CA TYR A 580 19.11 57.47 -18.29
C TYR A 580 18.63 56.15 -17.71
N LEU A 581 17.56 56.14 -16.90
CA LEU A 581 17.01 54.91 -16.36
C LEU A 581 16.57 53.97 -17.48
N LYS A 582 15.88 54.50 -18.50
CA LYS A 582 15.46 53.74 -19.67
C LYS A 582 16.65 53.15 -20.43
N ASP A 583 17.67 53.96 -20.68
CA ASP A 583 18.82 53.56 -21.49
C ASP A 583 19.68 52.50 -20.77
N ILE A 584 19.87 52.64 -19.46
CA ILE A 584 20.60 51.65 -18.64
C ILE A 584 19.82 50.33 -18.55
N ILE A 585 18.48 50.36 -18.42
CA ILE A 585 17.64 49.15 -18.45
C ILE A 585 17.73 48.46 -19.81
N ALA A 586 17.68 49.23 -20.90
CA ALA A 586 17.79 48.70 -22.26
C ALA A 586 19.18 48.07 -22.52
N GLU A 587 20.25 48.74 -22.13
CA GLU A 587 21.61 48.23 -22.25
C GLU A 587 21.82 46.96 -21.41
N PHE A 588 21.25 46.90 -20.20
CA PHE A 588 21.31 45.69 -19.38
C PHE A 588 20.55 44.53 -20.03
N ALA A 589 19.37 44.80 -20.61
CA ALA A 589 18.60 43.79 -21.35
C ALA A 589 19.37 43.25 -22.57
N ASP A 590 20.00 44.14 -23.33
CA ASP A 590 20.79 43.78 -24.51
C ASP A 590 22.07 43.02 -24.14
N ALA A 591 22.65 43.32 -22.96
CA ALA A 591 23.84 42.65 -22.45
C ALA A 591 23.55 41.33 -21.71
N THR A 592 22.28 41.03 -21.39
CA THR A 592 21.89 39.74 -20.80
C THR A 592 21.82 38.64 -21.86
N ASP A 593 22.99 38.15 -22.25
CA ASP A 593 23.10 36.99 -23.15
C ASP A 593 23.13 35.67 -22.35
N PHE A 594 22.01 34.96 -22.32
CA PHE A 594 21.91 33.61 -21.73
C PHE A 594 22.35 32.48 -22.67
N THR A 595 22.75 32.80 -23.91
CA THR A 595 23.12 31.78 -24.91
C THR A 595 24.43 31.07 -24.58
N ASN A 596 25.29 31.70 -23.76
CA ASN A 596 26.49 31.08 -23.20
C ASN A 596 26.14 30.21 -21.98
N THR A 597 25.38 29.13 -22.22
CA THR A 597 25.28 28.05 -21.24
C THR A 597 26.70 27.62 -20.87
N PRO A 598 27.04 27.50 -19.58
CA PRO A 598 28.40 27.19 -19.20
C PRO A 598 28.78 25.86 -19.84
N LEU A 599 29.91 25.85 -20.56
CA LEU A 599 30.45 24.69 -21.29
C LEU A 599 30.41 23.41 -20.44
N SER A 600 30.54 23.54 -19.12
CA SER A 600 30.44 22.47 -18.14
C SER A 600 29.09 21.75 -18.09
N ILE A 601 27.95 22.42 -18.31
CA ILE A 601 26.61 21.82 -18.34
C ILE A 601 26.42 21.03 -19.63
N ASN A 602 26.86 21.60 -20.76
CA ASN A 602 26.82 20.91 -22.05
C ASN A 602 27.71 19.65 -22.07
N ILE A 603 28.90 19.72 -21.47
CA ILE A 603 29.77 18.55 -21.27
C ILE A 603 29.06 17.50 -20.39
N LEU A 604 28.39 17.91 -19.30
CA LEU A 604 27.69 16.99 -18.40
C LEU A 604 26.47 16.32 -19.08
N MET A 605 25.76 17.05 -19.94
CA MET A 605 24.68 16.52 -20.76
C MET A 605 25.21 15.46 -21.73
N ILE A 606 26.26 15.78 -22.49
CA ILE A 606 26.89 14.86 -23.45
C ILE A 606 27.39 13.60 -22.72
N LEU A 607 28.02 13.76 -21.55
CA LEU A 607 28.50 12.64 -20.74
C LEU A 607 27.33 11.74 -20.30
N THR A 608 26.22 12.32 -19.85
CA THR A 608 25.04 11.57 -19.40
C THR A 608 24.43 10.77 -20.56
N LEU A 609 24.33 11.38 -21.75
CA LEU A 609 23.84 10.70 -22.96
C LEU A 609 24.79 9.60 -23.43
N LEU A 610 26.10 9.80 -23.30
CA LEU A 610 27.10 8.81 -23.69
C LEU A 610 27.09 7.60 -22.73
N ILE A 611 26.87 7.84 -21.43
CA ILE A 611 26.66 6.78 -20.44
C ILE A 611 25.39 5.99 -20.76
N ASP A 612 24.28 6.66 -21.08
CA ASP A 612 23.04 5.97 -21.49
C ASP A 612 23.27 5.06 -22.70
N LEU A 613 23.88 5.63 -23.75
CA LEU A 613 24.13 4.91 -24.98
C LEU A 613 25.03 3.67 -24.75
N LEU A 614 26.16 3.84 -24.07
CA LEU A 614 27.17 2.79 -23.94
C LEU A 614 26.88 1.78 -22.85
N VAL A 615 26.30 2.20 -21.72
CA VAL A 615 26.13 1.36 -20.53
C VAL A 615 24.74 0.72 -20.50
N TYR A 616 23.73 1.35 -21.10
CA TYR A 616 22.37 0.83 -21.05
C TYR A 616 21.87 0.39 -22.44
N CYS A 617 21.77 1.32 -23.39
CA CYS A 617 21.13 1.07 -24.68
C CYS A 617 21.86 0.02 -25.52
N LEU A 618 23.17 0.16 -25.72
CA LEU A 618 23.95 -0.77 -26.56
C LEU A 618 23.97 -2.20 -25.97
N PRO A 619 24.26 -2.43 -24.68
CA PRO A 619 24.15 -3.75 -24.07
C PRO A 619 22.75 -4.35 -24.17
N MET A 620 21.69 -3.54 -24.03
CA MET A 620 20.30 -4.00 -24.16
C MET A 620 20.02 -4.53 -25.58
N VAL A 621 20.42 -3.77 -26.60
CA VAL A 621 20.26 -4.18 -28.01
C VAL A 621 21.06 -5.45 -28.30
N LEU A 622 22.33 -5.52 -27.91
CA LEU A 622 23.17 -6.70 -28.10
C LEU A 622 22.60 -7.93 -27.40
N TYR A 623 22.07 -7.76 -26.20
CA TYR A 623 21.47 -8.84 -25.43
C TYR A 623 20.16 -9.33 -26.06
N TYR A 624 19.34 -8.43 -26.58
CA TYR A 624 18.15 -8.79 -27.33
C TYR A 624 18.50 -9.64 -28.56
N PHE A 625 19.52 -9.25 -29.33
CA PHE A 625 20.01 -10.06 -30.45
C PHE A 625 20.55 -11.42 -30.00
N LEU A 626 21.32 -11.47 -28.91
CA LEU A 626 21.84 -12.73 -28.36
C LEU A 626 20.71 -13.70 -27.99
N ILE A 627 19.67 -13.21 -27.29
CA ILE A 627 18.49 -14.03 -26.97
C ILE A 627 17.81 -14.52 -28.25
N HIS A 628 17.65 -13.65 -29.24
CA HIS A 628 16.99 -14.02 -30.49
C HIS A 628 17.73 -15.15 -31.21
N VAL A 629 19.06 -15.04 -31.32
CA VAL A 629 19.92 -16.09 -31.90
C VAL A 629 19.81 -17.39 -31.12
N GLN A 630 19.88 -17.34 -29.79
CA GLN A 630 19.74 -18.54 -28.95
C GLN A 630 18.37 -19.21 -29.12
N MET A 631 17.29 -18.44 -29.23
CA MET A 631 15.95 -18.97 -29.48
C MET A 631 15.87 -19.62 -30.86
N GLU A 632 16.48 -19.03 -31.88
CA GLU A 632 16.54 -19.64 -33.21
C GLU A 632 17.34 -20.95 -33.22
N ASP A 633 18.48 -20.99 -32.53
CA ASP A 633 19.31 -22.20 -32.37
C ASP A 633 18.50 -23.31 -31.71
N ILE A 634 17.77 -23.02 -30.61
CA ILE A 634 16.90 -23.98 -29.94
C ILE A 634 15.84 -24.53 -30.89
N CYS A 635 15.13 -23.65 -31.63
CA CYS A 635 14.16 -24.09 -32.63
C CYS A 635 14.79 -25.00 -33.69
N SER A 636 15.97 -24.63 -34.20
CA SER A 636 16.67 -25.40 -35.22
C SER A 636 17.08 -26.79 -34.74
N MET A 637 17.48 -26.93 -33.47
CA MET A 637 17.77 -28.22 -32.85
C MET A 637 16.55 -29.13 -32.84
N TYR A 638 15.36 -28.61 -32.50
CA TYR A 638 14.12 -29.39 -32.52
C TYR A 638 13.73 -29.81 -33.95
N PHE A 639 13.86 -28.93 -34.94
CA PHE A 639 13.55 -29.28 -36.33
C PHE A 639 14.56 -30.24 -36.95
N SER A 640 15.78 -30.33 -36.41
CA SER A 640 16.79 -31.28 -36.86
C SER A 640 16.53 -32.73 -36.41
N LEU A 641 15.53 -32.96 -35.56
CA LEU A 641 15.19 -34.30 -35.09
C LEU A 641 14.69 -35.21 -36.24
N PRO A 642 15.05 -36.50 -36.25
CA PRO A 642 14.62 -37.42 -37.30
C PRO A 642 13.08 -37.52 -37.37
N MET A 643 12.54 -37.27 -38.56
CA MET A 643 11.08 -37.25 -38.78
C MET A 643 10.40 -38.59 -38.43
N SER A 644 11.12 -39.70 -38.50
CA SER A 644 10.65 -41.03 -38.09
C SER A 644 10.39 -41.14 -36.59
N GLU A 645 11.25 -40.53 -35.76
CA GLU A 645 11.10 -40.53 -34.30
C GLU A 645 9.96 -39.62 -33.86
N VAL A 646 9.85 -38.43 -34.46
CA VAL A 646 8.75 -37.50 -34.17
C VAL A 646 7.39 -38.10 -34.56
N LYS A 647 7.30 -38.75 -35.75
CA LYS A 647 6.08 -39.45 -36.17
C LYS A 647 5.72 -40.63 -35.27
N LYS A 648 6.70 -41.32 -34.71
CA LYS A 648 6.49 -42.41 -33.73
C LYS A 648 5.88 -41.87 -32.44
N ILE A 649 6.41 -40.76 -31.91
CA ILE A 649 5.87 -40.09 -30.71
C ILE A 649 4.41 -39.66 -30.91
N ILE A 650 4.08 -39.04 -32.05
CA ILE A 650 2.69 -38.66 -32.39
C ILE A 650 1.80 -39.90 -32.57
N GLY A 651 2.33 -40.96 -33.18
CA GLY A 651 1.64 -42.25 -33.39
C GLY A 651 1.27 -42.94 -32.07
N ASP A 652 2.16 -42.90 -31.09
CA ASP A 652 1.93 -43.49 -29.76
C ASP A 652 0.90 -42.66 -28.95
N GLN A 653 0.91 -41.33 -29.11
CA GLN A 653 -0.10 -40.44 -28.49
C GLN A 653 -1.49 -40.55 -29.13
N THR A 654 -1.56 -40.78 -30.45
CA THR A 654 -2.84 -40.94 -31.17
C THR A 654 -3.51 -42.29 -30.93
N LYS A 655 -2.74 -43.36 -30.65
CA LYS A 655 -3.30 -44.64 -30.19
C LYS A 655 -3.99 -44.52 -28.83
N ALA A 656 -3.44 -43.77 -27.89
CA ALA A 656 -4.07 -43.46 -26.60
C ALA A 656 -5.35 -42.58 -26.74
N LYS A 657 -5.46 -41.83 -27.85
CA LYS A 657 -6.56 -40.90 -28.14
C LYS A 657 -7.82 -41.60 -28.68
N LYS A 658 -7.67 -42.75 -29.37
CA LYS A 658 -8.77 -43.46 -30.05
C LYS A 658 -9.81 -44.05 -29.09
N GLU A 659 -9.48 -44.15 -27.80
CA GLU A 659 -10.41 -44.57 -26.75
C GLU A 659 -11.19 -43.40 -26.12
N ASN A 660 -10.79 -42.14 -26.33
CA ASN A 660 -11.31 -40.99 -25.57
C ASN A 660 -11.79 -39.78 -26.42
N SER A 661 -11.80 -39.86 -27.76
CA SER A 661 -11.97 -38.67 -28.62
C SER A 661 -13.33 -38.54 -29.31
N LEU A 662 -14.39 -38.25 -28.57
CA LEU A 662 -15.67 -37.78 -29.14
C LEU A 662 -16.17 -36.53 -28.41
N ALA A 663 -15.32 -35.51 -28.27
CA ALA A 663 -15.78 -34.18 -27.90
C ALA A 663 -14.80 -33.09 -28.37
N MET A 664 -15.27 -32.39 -29.39
CA MET A 664 -15.25 -30.94 -29.52
C MET A 664 -13.97 -30.19 -29.94
N THR A 665 -14.24 -29.40 -30.97
CA THR A 665 -13.48 -28.41 -31.70
C THR A 665 -13.21 -27.13 -30.89
N LEU A 666 -11.91 -26.83 -30.81
CA LEU A 666 -11.22 -25.53 -30.85
C LEU A 666 -12.03 -24.23 -30.82
N ILE A 667 -11.78 -23.45 -29.77
CA ILE A 667 -11.91 -21.99 -29.75
C ILE A 667 -10.59 -21.38 -30.24
N SER A 668 -10.70 -20.45 -31.18
CA SER A 668 -9.62 -19.61 -31.70
C SER A 668 -9.67 -18.19 -31.13
N SER A 669 -8.55 -17.50 -31.28
CA SER A 669 -8.26 -16.07 -31.09
C SER A 669 -7.80 -15.66 -29.68
N SER A 670 -6.48 -15.49 -29.55
CA SER A 670 -5.92 -14.45 -28.70
C SER A 670 -5.00 -13.58 -29.56
N ASP A 671 -5.31 -12.28 -29.54
CA ASP A 671 -4.60 -11.24 -30.26
C ASP A 671 -3.17 -11.08 -29.74
N ASN A 672 -2.22 -11.12 -30.67
CA ASN A 672 -0.83 -10.73 -30.46
C ASN A 672 -0.75 -9.23 -30.14
N LYS A 673 -0.69 -8.87 -28.85
CA LYS A 673 -0.30 -7.53 -28.39
C LYS A 673 1.02 -7.49 -27.62
N PHE A 674 1.69 -8.63 -27.42
CA PHE A 674 2.90 -8.68 -26.58
C PHE A 674 4.20 -8.26 -27.28
N LEU A 675 4.19 -8.06 -28.61
CA LEU A 675 5.38 -7.63 -29.36
C LEU A 675 5.58 -6.09 -29.42
N ASN A 676 4.59 -5.30 -29.04
CA ASN A 676 4.67 -3.83 -29.17
C ASN A 676 5.21 -3.13 -27.91
N PHE A 677 5.37 -3.82 -26.78
CA PHE A 677 5.73 -3.17 -25.51
C PHE A 677 7.20 -2.68 -25.45
N PRO A 678 8.20 -3.43 -25.94
CA PRO A 678 9.60 -2.95 -25.94
C PRO A 678 9.83 -1.85 -26.99
N MET A 679 9.20 -1.97 -28.17
CA MET A 679 9.24 -0.94 -29.22
C MET A 679 8.54 0.35 -28.80
N ALA A 680 7.43 0.26 -28.04
CA ALA A 680 6.76 1.41 -27.47
C ALA A 680 7.63 2.11 -26.42
N ILE A 681 8.38 1.39 -25.58
CA ILE A 681 9.30 2.00 -24.60
C ILE A 681 10.46 2.69 -25.32
N VAL A 682 11.05 2.07 -26.35
CA VAL A 682 12.12 2.72 -27.15
C VAL A 682 11.59 3.93 -27.90
N GLN A 683 10.39 3.87 -28.51
CA GLN A 683 9.73 5.03 -29.12
C GLN A 683 9.36 6.10 -28.09
N TYR A 684 8.94 5.75 -26.88
CA TYR A 684 8.62 6.73 -25.84
C TYR A 684 9.88 7.41 -25.32
N THR A 685 10.98 6.66 -25.17
CA THR A 685 12.27 7.21 -24.70
C THR A 685 12.90 8.11 -25.78
N LEU A 686 12.80 7.73 -27.06
CA LEU A 686 13.17 8.57 -28.21
C LEU A 686 12.24 9.78 -28.38
N CYS A 687 10.92 9.65 -28.21
CA CYS A 687 9.99 10.78 -28.24
C CYS A 687 10.23 11.75 -27.08
N VAL A 688 10.53 11.26 -25.88
CA VAL A 688 10.85 12.10 -24.72
C VAL A 688 12.18 12.82 -24.95
N ALA A 689 13.21 12.13 -25.46
CA ALA A 689 14.49 12.74 -25.81
C ALA A 689 14.36 13.78 -26.96
N CYS A 690 13.56 13.50 -27.99
CA CYS A 690 13.27 14.45 -29.07
C CYS A 690 12.38 15.61 -28.62
N SER A 691 11.45 15.39 -27.68
CA SER A 691 10.60 16.47 -27.13
C SER A 691 11.39 17.43 -26.22
N LEU A 692 12.42 16.92 -25.53
CA LEU A 692 13.39 17.72 -24.79
C LEU A 692 14.35 18.51 -25.72
N GLN A 693 14.62 18.02 -26.93
CA GLN A 693 15.36 18.77 -27.95
C GLN A 693 14.50 19.83 -28.67
N LEU A 694 13.19 19.60 -28.81
CA LEU A 694 12.25 20.54 -29.44
C LEU A 694 11.76 21.66 -28.51
N GLN A 695 12.10 21.60 -27.21
CA GLN A 695 11.86 22.70 -26.25
C GLN A 695 13.10 23.57 -25.99
N ALA A 696 14.21 23.34 -26.70
CA ALA A 696 15.26 24.36 -26.81
C ALA A 696 14.74 25.47 -27.74
N PRO A 697 14.62 26.73 -27.27
CA PRO A 697 14.08 27.80 -28.10
C PRO A 697 15.03 28.07 -29.26
N THR A 698 14.62 27.69 -30.47
CA THR A 698 15.16 28.30 -31.69
C THR A 698 14.45 29.62 -31.91
N GLN A 699 15.18 30.70 -31.59
CA GLN A 699 14.91 32.12 -31.82
C GLN A 699 13.85 32.80 -30.96
#